data_AF-A0A8H7K1Z3-F1
#
_entry.id   AF-A0A8H7K1Z3-F1
#
_cell.length_a   1.000
_cell.length_b   1.000
_cell.length_c   1.000
_cell.angle_alpha   90.00
_cell.angle_beta   90.00
_cell.angle_gamma   90.00
#
_symmetry.space_group_name_H-M   'P 1'
#
loop_
_entity.id
_entity.type
_entity.pdbx_description
1 polymer ?
#
loop_
_entity_poly.entity_id
_entity_poly.type
_entity_poly.pdbx_seq_one_letter_code
_entity_poly.pdbx_strand_id
1 'polypeptide(L)'
;MENNHKTGEEGLEEDVASRPKIELESSSRSADVASQLNKTVQSSLEEEESNPVKSEKHAPQSKFDLREIKATSLIEPAISILNIIETALNSASPGSASIAAQGLDLLCPPTKSRDIGDYIWILWTMFLDVAQALPHDSDKPGQGALVAILFELQQCAKGDSEWRLWKDLPLLSNFMDETWTDPVRKDEIIDAQSARMWRNQNAFAARCVGAGVGEWAHFGIWQLRAALEESREADQAENQECLILVASEWVIHSGPRLLQWAQDEDKEPEPFDWGTDVATGTLFQGNPGLSHRRWKFWKDRFNEVSKDTALWSEGAIAAAREAVGSMAEAETRQGKEPAKVKCDASRPKCHRCIKANIECQGYNVPLYWITDEESHAPSAIKRQAMKLPLGVPHWRAGQINDVDEHLQDVDGYKATEAREAYASGPFGVFTSRSQLPTKPSTSLIDTLPVEDTPMPEIFEEALDEREANTETASIEEDDVIEDVHPHSENALSLYTAGPAAESQDILHICHSLINPFPMLGREDSKDILVQQLMHNYVHNVATVLQPVVHSGNAYSSIYATQAMAVALKSSKNENEIQHLGPSNIALNSKTALLYALLTSSAFFLRGSDRFGEADALATSFRLKAQAHLQLALKSLFDPKTSSGQSSSEKSLSDYEGVLSVMLTLVTADVLDGQMNEFWIHLDATKGLVRNLRQHVLPGSQAEHLINISYFLRTLSDSLDVSNEPLPWSRDIYNAPLFLGDGSTLEFTYGVTAKLAGFIRQTCILARNTAYYRSNDTDLPDEFLAAREQLLARISEWHISQEPLVSFSKSDDITLLLISKHILAFATSIRIYYHTRVLPCDQDTLQFLVRSVASQLTEIEDIKKRTGYNVIPTATISWPGFIASCQASASDRPVWAKWWNQMLEYRIGNISNLWTVVQETWALQDSELDDGEPYWAVVLRRRGTRILAI
;
A
#
# COMPACT_ATOMS: atom_id res chain seq x y z
N MET A 1 -24.96 60.54 64.40
CA MET A 1 -25.85 59.36 64.46
C MET A 1 -25.20 58.33 63.53
N GLU A 2 -24.11 57.67 63.92
CA GLU A 2 -23.99 56.61 64.96
C GLU A 2 -24.65 55.29 64.52
N ASN A 3 -24.11 54.08 64.76
CA ASN A 3 -22.83 53.59 65.32
C ASN A 3 -22.75 52.05 65.01
N ASN A 4 -21.63 51.31 64.95
CA ASN A 4 -20.16 51.58 64.97
C ASN A 4 -19.44 50.27 64.45
N HIS A 5 -18.09 50.29 64.36
CA HIS A 5 -17.16 49.20 63.97
C HIS A 5 -17.06 48.89 62.45
N LYS A 6 -15.90 48.93 61.74
CA LYS A 6 -14.44 48.70 62.02
C LYS A 6 -14.01 47.22 61.97
N THR A 7 -12.89 46.80 61.34
CA THR A 7 -11.79 47.55 60.67
C THR A 7 -10.93 46.65 59.75
N GLY A 8 -10.36 47.23 58.68
CA GLY A 8 -9.02 46.90 58.12
C GLY A 8 -8.90 45.64 57.23
N GLU A 9 -8.00 45.55 56.25
CA GLU A 9 -6.99 46.51 55.71
C GLU A 9 -6.73 46.24 54.20
N GLU A 10 -5.95 47.15 53.59
CA GLU A 10 -5.34 47.25 52.24
C GLU A 10 -5.06 45.95 51.43
N GLY A 11 -4.95 45.95 50.08
CA GLY A 11 -5.00 47.04 49.07
C GLY A 11 -4.54 46.56 47.66
N LEU A 12 -4.41 47.49 46.71
CA LEU A 12 -3.98 47.32 45.29
C LEU A 12 -4.96 46.62 44.31
N GLU A 13 -5.57 47.42 43.43
CA GLU A 13 -6.07 46.99 42.10
C GLU A 13 -5.23 47.70 41.03
N GLU A 14 -4.58 46.97 40.11
CA GLU A 14 -4.05 47.56 38.88
C GLU A 14 -3.92 46.53 37.74
N ASP A 15 -4.21 47.02 36.53
CA ASP A 15 -3.95 46.52 35.18
C ASP A 15 -4.62 45.25 34.57
N VAL A 16 -4.87 45.36 33.26
CA VAL A 16 -5.64 44.44 32.42
C VAL A 16 -4.69 43.66 31.49
N ALA A 17 -4.77 42.31 31.49
CA ALA A 17 -4.03 41.48 30.53
C ALA A 17 -4.81 40.22 30.10
N SER A 18 -5.25 40.18 28.84
CA SER A 18 -5.94 39.04 28.22
C SER A 18 -4.97 38.09 27.50
N ARG A 19 -5.14 36.77 27.67
CA ARG A 19 -4.54 35.73 26.80
C ARG A 19 -5.55 34.61 26.46
N PRO A 20 -5.36 33.87 25.33
CA PRO A 20 -6.51 33.46 24.52
C PRO A 20 -6.79 31.95 24.47
N LYS A 21 -7.95 31.60 23.88
CA LYS A 21 -8.24 30.26 23.36
C LYS A 21 -7.27 29.89 22.24
N ILE A 22 -6.88 28.62 22.15
CA ILE A 22 -6.10 28.07 21.02
C ILE A 22 -6.69 26.72 20.61
N GLU A 23 -7.81 26.75 19.86
CA GLU A 23 -8.37 25.57 19.16
C GLU A 23 -9.49 26.05 18.21
N LEU A 24 -9.09 26.50 17.01
CA LEU A 24 -9.93 26.74 15.81
C LEU A 24 -9.13 27.40 14.66
N GLU A 25 -8.02 28.09 14.98
CA GLU A 25 -7.30 28.91 13.97
C GLU A 25 -6.51 28.13 12.91
N SER A 26 -6.25 26.83 13.06
CA SER A 26 -5.38 26.09 12.12
C SER A 26 -5.99 25.95 10.72
N SER A 27 -7.27 25.58 10.65
CA SER A 27 -8.00 25.45 9.37
C SER A 27 -8.24 26.82 8.72
N SER A 28 -8.65 27.83 9.50
CA SER A 28 -8.83 29.19 8.96
C SER A 28 -7.51 29.79 8.47
N ARG A 29 -6.41 29.64 9.22
CA ARG A 29 -5.08 30.10 8.78
C ARG A 29 -4.64 29.44 7.47
N SER A 30 -4.96 28.17 7.22
CA SER A 30 -4.62 27.53 5.94
C SER A 30 -5.38 28.18 4.77
N ALA A 31 -6.69 28.41 4.92
CA ALA A 31 -7.50 29.10 3.92
C ALA A 31 -7.13 30.59 3.74
N ASP A 32 -6.82 31.30 4.83
CA ASP A 32 -6.37 32.68 4.81
C ASP A 32 -4.97 32.81 4.19
N VAL A 33 -4.05 31.87 4.47
CA VAL A 33 -2.72 31.82 3.83
C VAL A 33 -2.85 31.52 2.34
N ALA A 34 -3.72 30.60 1.92
CA ALA A 34 -4.01 30.37 0.50
C ALA A 34 -4.62 31.62 -0.18
N SER A 35 -5.52 32.34 0.51
CA SER A 35 -6.08 33.62 0.03
C SER A 35 -5.02 34.72 -0.05
N GLN A 36 -4.10 34.79 0.91
CA GLN A 36 -3.00 35.74 0.94
C GLN A 36 -1.93 35.42 -0.10
N LEU A 37 -1.62 34.15 -0.36
CA LEU A 37 -0.73 33.72 -1.45
C LEU A 37 -1.30 34.08 -2.81
N ASN A 38 -2.59 33.80 -3.08
CA ASN A 38 -3.25 34.25 -4.31
C ASN A 38 -3.17 35.78 -4.48
N LYS A 39 -3.43 36.55 -3.41
CA LYS A 39 -3.30 38.02 -3.41
C LYS A 39 -1.86 38.51 -3.57
N THR A 40 -0.88 37.79 -3.03
CA THR A 40 0.55 38.15 -3.11
C THR A 40 1.08 37.92 -4.52
N VAL A 41 0.73 36.78 -5.12
CA VAL A 41 0.99 36.48 -6.54
C VAL A 41 0.31 37.52 -7.44
N GLN A 42 -0.92 37.94 -7.13
CA GLN A 42 -1.58 39.04 -7.84
C GLN A 42 -0.89 40.40 -7.65
N SER A 43 -0.48 40.79 -6.43
CA SER A 43 0.21 42.06 -6.22
C SER A 43 1.60 42.12 -6.87
N SER A 44 2.32 40.99 -6.93
CA SER A 44 3.59 40.92 -7.66
C SER A 44 3.44 40.98 -9.18
N LEU A 45 2.24 40.73 -9.72
CA LEU A 45 1.91 40.98 -11.13
C LEU A 45 1.58 42.46 -11.38
N GLU A 46 0.97 43.15 -10.42
CA GLU A 46 0.63 44.59 -10.53
C GLU A 46 1.88 45.51 -10.44
N GLU A 47 2.94 45.11 -9.73
CA GLU A 47 4.18 45.91 -9.66
C GLU A 47 5.01 45.89 -10.97
N GLU A 48 4.92 44.84 -11.82
CA GLU A 48 5.61 44.83 -13.13
C GLU A 48 4.92 45.70 -14.20
N GLU A 49 3.61 45.98 -14.10
CA GLU A 49 2.89 46.83 -15.06
C GLU A 49 3.18 48.34 -14.89
N SER A 50 3.89 48.76 -13.84
CA SER A 50 3.99 50.17 -13.42
C SER A 50 4.94 51.06 -14.26
N ASN A 51 5.24 50.71 -15.52
CA ASN A 51 6.25 51.40 -16.36
C ASN A 51 5.67 51.82 -17.75
N PRO A 52 5.03 53.00 -17.85
CA PRO A 52 4.06 53.27 -18.92
C PRO A 52 4.66 53.87 -20.22
N VAL A 53 5.16 53.05 -21.14
CA VAL A 53 5.50 53.49 -22.52
C VAL A 53 5.05 52.51 -23.62
N LYS A 54 3.81 52.69 -24.10
CA LYS A 54 3.31 52.38 -25.46
C LYS A 54 3.65 50.97 -26.02
N SER A 55 2.66 50.08 -26.17
CA SER A 55 1.74 50.18 -27.32
C SER A 55 0.61 49.14 -27.25
N GLU A 56 -0.54 49.46 -27.84
CA GLU A 56 -1.68 48.53 -27.96
C GLU A 56 -1.40 47.44 -29.00
N LYS A 57 -1.40 46.17 -28.59
CA LYS A 57 -1.62 44.98 -29.45
C LYS A 57 -1.80 43.71 -28.62
N HIS A 58 -2.96 43.07 -28.78
CA HIS A 58 -3.33 41.70 -28.36
C HIS A 58 -2.86 41.22 -26.97
N ALA A 59 -3.82 40.94 -26.09
CA ALA A 59 -3.57 40.10 -24.91
C ALA A 59 -2.94 38.76 -25.35
N PRO A 60 -1.89 38.27 -24.64
CA PRO A 60 -1.20 37.05 -25.02
C PRO A 60 -2.13 35.84 -24.92
N GLN A 61 -2.19 35.06 -25.99
CA GLN A 61 -2.82 33.74 -25.95
C GLN A 61 -1.91 32.78 -25.17
N SER A 62 -2.49 31.93 -24.32
CA SER A 62 -1.76 30.90 -23.59
C SER A 62 -0.97 30.01 -24.56
N LYS A 63 0.31 29.77 -24.29
CA LYS A 63 1.19 28.94 -25.12
C LYS A 63 0.89 27.44 -24.94
N PHE A 64 0.42 27.07 -23.75
CA PHE A 64 -0.11 25.76 -23.39
C PHE A 64 -1.47 25.98 -22.71
N ASP A 65 -2.45 25.15 -23.06
CA ASP A 65 -3.85 25.34 -22.66
C ASP A 65 -4.42 24.00 -22.21
N LEU A 66 -4.55 23.80 -20.90
CA LEU A 66 -4.96 22.52 -20.30
C LEU A 66 -6.47 22.34 -20.26
N ARG A 67 -7.23 23.09 -21.09
CA ARG A 67 -8.69 23.08 -21.13
C ARG A 67 -9.31 21.71 -21.38
N GLU A 68 -8.66 20.82 -22.12
CA GLU A 68 -9.17 19.46 -22.37
C GLU A 68 -9.11 18.60 -21.10
N ILE A 69 -8.01 18.66 -20.34
CA ILE A 69 -7.90 18.01 -19.02
C ILE A 69 -8.91 18.64 -18.05
N LYS A 70 -8.99 19.98 -17.99
CA LYS A 70 -9.90 20.74 -17.12
C LYS A 70 -11.40 20.63 -17.52
N ALA A 71 -11.73 20.09 -18.69
CA ALA A 71 -13.11 19.79 -19.07
C ALA A 71 -13.63 18.50 -18.40
N THR A 72 -12.73 17.68 -17.85
CA THR A 72 -13.07 16.56 -16.97
C THR A 72 -13.67 17.11 -15.66
N SER A 73 -14.54 16.31 -15.03
CA SER A 73 -15.26 16.64 -13.78
C SER A 73 -14.34 16.56 -12.54
N LEU A 74 -13.25 17.34 -12.53
CA LEU A 74 -12.19 17.32 -11.52
C LEU A 74 -12.62 17.91 -10.16
N ILE A 75 -11.90 17.50 -9.12
CA ILE A 75 -12.01 18.02 -7.75
C ILE A 75 -11.11 19.26 -7.54
N GLU A 76 -11.45 20.07 -6.54
CA GLU A 76 -10.77 21.35 -6.27
C GLU A 76 -9.24 21.27 -6.10
N PRO A 77 -8.66 20.26 -5.40
CA PRO A 77 -7.20 20.12 -5.33
C PRO A 77 -6.55 19.88 -6.70
N ALA A 78 -7.18 19.06 -7.56
CA ALA A 78 -6.68 18.76 -8.90
C ALA A 78 -6.70 20.02 -9.80
N ILE A 79 -7.76 20.83 -9.69
CA ILE A 79 -7.86 22.13 -10.38
C ILE A 79 -6.74 23.07 -9.91
N SER A 80 -6.46 23.13 -8.61
CA SER A 80 -5.38 23.96 -8.05
C SER A 80 -3.99 23.51 -8.51
N ILE A 81 -3.70 22.20 -8.52
CA ILE A 81 -2.46 21.62 -9.06
C ILE A 81 -2.29 21.97 -10.54
N LEU A 82 -3.32 21.76 -11.37
CA LEU A 82 -3.28 22.08 -12.80
C LEU A 82 -3.10 23.58 -13.06
N ASN A 83 -3.65 24.46 -12.22
CA ASN A 83 -3.44 25.91 -12.34
C ASN A 83 -1.99 26.31 -12.05
N ILE A 84 -1.34 25.69 -11.06
CA ILE A 84 0.09 25.93 -10.76
C ILE A 84 0.96 25.46 -11.93
N ILE A 85 0.72 24.23 -12.42
CA ILE A 85 1.47 23.65 -13.54
C ILE A 85 1.28 24.49 -14.82
N GLU A 86 0.04 24.87 -15.17
CA GLU A 86 -0.24 25.70 -16.35
C GLU A 86 0.41 27.10 -16.25
N THR A 87 0.42 27.71 -15.06
CA THR A 87 1.08 29.01 -14.84
C THR A 87 2.58 28.91 -15.07
N ALA A 88 3.22 27.84 -14.61
CA ALA A 88 4.65 27.61 -14.83
C ALA A 88 4.98 27.33 -16.30
N LEU A 89 4.22 26.45 -16.96
CA LEU A 89 4.38 26.11 -18.38
C LEU A 89 4.27 27.33 -19.32
N ASN A 90 3.45 28.31 -18.94
CA ASN A 90 3.24 29.53 -19.71
C ASN A 90 4.16 30.70 -19.32
N SER A 91 4.94 30.57 -18.24
CA SER A 91 5.87 31.61 -17.79
C SER A 91 7.18 31.57 -18.58
N ALA A 92 7.71 32.76 -18.90
CA ALA A 92 9.07 32.91 -19.42
C ALA A 92 10.12 33.16 -18.32
N SER A 93 9.72 33.18 -17.04
CA SER A 93 10.61 33.49 -15.92
C SER A 93 11.52 32.29 -15.57
N PRO A 94 12.84 32.49 -15.40
CA PRO A 94 13.76 31.44 -14.94
C PRO A 94 13.43 30.87 -13.54
N GLY A 95 12.64 31.59 -12.72
CA GLY A 95 12.20 31.11 -11.40
C GLY A 95 10.88 30.34 -11.39
N SER A 96 10.18 30.24 -12.53
CA SER A 96 8.83 29.68 -12.62
C SER A 96 8.68 28.25 -12.09
N ALA A 97 9.64 27.38 -12.40
CA ALA A 97 9.67 26.00 -11.90
C ALA A 97 9.81 25.93 -10.37
N SER A 98 10.62 26.80 -9.78
CA SER A 98 10.83 26.87 -8.32
C SER A 98 9.61 27.41 -7.59
N ILE A 99 8.95 28.42 -8.17
CA ILE A 99 7.68 28.96 -7.66
C ILE A 99 6.57 27.90 -7.71
N ALA A 100 6.52 27.09 -8.77
CA ALA A 100 5.57 25.98 -8.87
C ALA A 100 5.87 24.85 -7.89
N ALA A 101 7.13 24.44 -7.74
CA ALA A 101 7.54 23.47 -6.74
C ALA A 101 7.15 23.91 -5.32
N GLN A 102 7.40 25.18 -4.97
CA GLN A 102 6.98 25.78 -3.70
C GLN A 102 5.45 25.83 -3.57
N GLY A 103 4.71 26.11 -4.64
CA GLY A 103 3.24 26.08 -4.66
C GLY A 103 2.66 24.68 -4.41
N LEU A 104 3.23 23.65 -5.04
CA LEU A 104 2.85 22.25 -4.86
C LEU A 104 3.25 21.71 -3.48
N ASP A 105 4.35 22.21 -2.91
CA ASP A 105 4.78 21.93 -1.55
C ASP A 105 3.92 22.64 -0.48
N LEU A 106 3.41 23.85 -0.78
CA LEU A 106 2.49 24.61 0.07
C LEU A 106 1.04 24.07 0.05
N LEU A 107 0.61 23.47 -1.06
CA LEU A 107 -0.65 22.72 -1.13
C LEU A 107 -0.59 21.34 -0.45
N CYS A 108 0.61 20.86 -0.10
CA CYS A 108 0.79 19.55 0.50
C CYS A 108 0.28 19.51 1.95
N PRO A 109 -0.55 18.52 2.33
CA PRO A 109 -0.85 18.24 3.72
C PRO A 109 0.43 17.96 4.54
N PRO A 110 0.45 18.25 5.86
CA PRO A 110 1.58 17.91 6.71
C PRO A 110 1.98 16.43 6.61
N THR A 111 3.27 16.10 6.75
CA THR A 111 3.82 14.73 6.61
C THR A 111 3.25 13.69 7.58
N LYS A 112 2.42 14.11 8.54
CA LYS A 112 1.70 13.25 9.50
C LYS A 112 0.17 13.28 9.32
N SER A 113 -0.34 13.95 8.29
CA SER A 113 -1.76 13.92 7.94
C SER A 113 -2.11 12.67 7.14
N ARG A 114 -3.36 12.22 7.21
CA ARG A 114 -3.85 11.08 6.43
C ARG A 114 -4.05 11.45 4.95
N ASP A 115 -4.48 12.68 4.70
CA ASP A 115 -4.79 13.23 3.38
C ASP A 115 -3.57 13.40 2.45
N ILE A 116 -2.34 13.17 2.96
CA ILE A 116 -1.12 13.27 2.15
C ILE A 116 -1.06 12.19 1.05
N GLY A 117 -1.61 11.00 1.31
CA GLY A 117 -1.70 9.94 0.30
C GLY A 117 -2.58 10.35 -0.88
N ASP A 118 -3.77 10.88 -0.58
CA ASP A 118 -4.70 11.40 -1.58
C ASP A 118 -4.08 12.57 -2.37
N TYR A 119 -3.39 13.48 -1.69
CA TYR A 119 -2.70 14.60 -2.35
C TYR A 119 -1.62 14.12 -3.31
N ILE A 120 -0.76 13.18 -2.90
CA ILE A 120 0.28 12.58 -3.75
C ILE A 120 -0.36 11.84 -4.94
N TRP A 121 -1.47 11.12 -4.71
CA TRP A 121 -2.20 10.41 -5.76
C TRP A 121 -2.75 11.38 -6.82
N ILE A 122 -3.41 12.46 -6.40
CA ILE A 122 -3.91 13.50 -7.30
C ILE A 122 -2.76 14.19 -8.04
N LEU A 123 -1.66 14.49 -7.34
CA LEU A 123 -0.50 15.16 -7.91
C LEU A 123 0.11 14.39 -9.08
N TRP A 124 0.41 13.10 -8.90
CA TRP A 124 1.01 12.28 -9.95
C TRP A 124 0.05 11.97 -11.10
N THR A 125 -1.24 11.81 -10.83
CA THR A 125 -2.27 11.74 -11.88
C THR A 125 -2.20 12.98 -12.79
N MET A 126 -2.24 14.18 -12.19
CA MET A 126 -2.20 15.45 -12.94
C MET A 126 -0.86 15.70 -13.65
N PHE A 127 0.27 15.26 -13.08
CA PHE A 127 1.57 15.35 -13.74
C PHE A 127 1.64 14.47 -15.00
N LEU A 128 1.12 13.24 -14.94
CA LEU A 128 1.16 12.31 -16.06
C LEU A 128 0.14 12.65 -17.15
N ASP A 129 -1.07 13.10 -16.80
CA ASP A 129 -2.06 13.65 -17.75
C ASP A 129 -1.46 14.83 -18.55
N VAL A 130 -0.77 15.74 -17.86
CA VAL A 130 -0.08 16.88 -18.49
C VAL A 130 1.11 16.42 -19.32
N ALA A 131 1.89 15.44 -18.87
CA ALA A 131 3.01 14.87 -19.62
C ALA A 131 2.55 14.19 -20.93
N GLN A 132 1.39 13.52 -20.95
CA GLN A 132 0.81 12.94 -22.16
C GLN A 132 0.24 14.01 -23.11
N ALA A 133 -0.34 15.10 -22.60
CA ALA A 133 -0.89 16.19 -23.40
C ALA A 133 0.19 17.09 -24.05
N LEU A 134 1.29 17.34 -23.33
CA LEU A 134 2.37 18.23 -23.78
C LEU A 134 3.17 17.63 -24.96
N PRO A 135 3.38 18.38 -26.06
CA PRO A 135 4.22 17.91 -27.16
C PRO A 135 5.67 17.59 -26.74
N HIS A 136 6.18 16.44 -27.18
CA HIS A 136 7.60 16.03 -27.07
C HIS A 136 8.59 17.02 -27.75
N ASP A 137 8.11 17.70 -28.79
CA ASP A 137 8.78 18.68 -29.66
C ASP A 137 9.75 19.65 -28.92
N SER A 138 11.01 19.67 -29.35
CA SER A 138 12.08 20.47 -28.74
C SER A 138 11.90 21.99 -28.91
N ASP A 139 11.14 22.46 -29.91
CA ASP A 139 10.77 23.88 -30.06
C ASP A 139 9.73 24.33 -29.00
N LYS A 140 9.12 23.39 -28.26
CA LYS A 140 8.10 23.63 -27.24
C LYS A 140 8.60 23.19 -25.86
N PRO A 141 9.19 24.10 -25.05
CA PRO A 141 9.88 23.74 -23.81
C PRO A 141 8.99 23.22 -22.66
N GLY A 142 7.69 22.95 -22.90
CA GLY A 142 6.76 22.53 -21.85
C GLY A 142 7.18 21.24 -21.15
N GLN A 143 7.64 20.22 -21.89
CA GLN A 143 8.20 18.99 -21.31
C GLN A 143 9.45 19.26 -20.45
N GLY A 144 10.31 20.19 -20.88
CA GLY A 144 11.48 20.60 -20.10
C GLY A 144 11.12 21.36 -18.83
N ALA A 145 10.10 22.23 -18.90
CA ALA A 145 9.57 22.95 -17.74
C ALA A 145 8.89 22.00 -16.74
N LEU A 146 8.14 21.00 -17.18
CA LEU A 146 7.51 20.01 -16.29
C LEU A 146 8.57 19.20 -15.52
N VAL A 147 9.64 18.78 -16.17
CA VAL A 147 10.78 18.10 -15.52
C VAL A 147 11.55 19.05 -14.59
N ALA A 148 11.66 20.34 -14.93
CA ALA A 148 12.25 21.34 -14.05
C ALA A 148 11.42 21.56 -12.76
N ILE A 149 10.09 21.48 -12.82
CA ILE A 149 9.24 21.54 -11.62
C ILE A 149 9.52 20.33 -10.71
N LEU A 150 9.65 19.12 -11.26
CA LEU A 150 10.02 17.93 -10.45
C LEU A 150 11.41 18.05 -9.84
N PHE A 151 12.39 18.58 -10.58
CA PHE A 151 13.75 18.81 -10.07
C PHE A 151 13.74 19.82 -8.92
N GLU A 152 13.04 20.95 -9.05
CA GLU A 152 12.90 21.94 -7.98
C GLU A 152 12.10 21.38 -6.79
N LEU A 153 11.10 20.52 -7.03
CA LEU A 153 10.34 19.84 -5.98
C LEU A 153 11.25 18.91 -5.16
N GLN A 154 12.15 18.15 -5.80
CA GLN A 154 13.19 17.35 -5.11
C GLN A 154 14.13 18.19 -4.22
N GLN A 155 14.21 19.51 -4.43
CA GLN A 155 14.97 20.45 -3.61
C GLN A 155 14.16 21.01 -2.42
N CYS A 156 12.82 20.88 -2.44
CA CYS A 156 11.91 21.23 -1.34
C CYS A 156 11.78 20.13 -0.27
N ALA A 157 12.74 19.20 -0.18
CA ALA A 157 12.63 17.95 0.58
C ALA A 157 12.37 18.12 2.09
N LYS A 158 11.51 17.24 2.66
CA LYS A 158 11.08 17.29 4.06
C LYS A 158 11.01 15.90 4.72
N GLY A 159 11.39 15.83 5.99
CA GLY A 159 11.28 14.63 6.83
C GLY A 159 12.64 14.05 7.26
N ASP A 160 12.69 13.51 8.47
CA ASP A 160 13.90 12.97 9.12
C ASP A 160 13.99 11.43 9.05
N SER A 161 13.09 10.79 8.29
CA SER A 161 12.95 9.34 8.13
C SER A 161 13.75 8.77 6.94
N GLU A 162 13.79 7.43 6.81
CA GLU A 162 14.34 6.73 5.65
C GLU A 162 13.76 7.21 4.31
N TRP A 163 12.47 7.56 4.32
CA TRP A 163 11.78 8.20 3.20
C TRP A 163 11.66 9.70 3.48
N ARG A 164 12.09 10.52 2.51
CA ARG A 164 12.06 11.99 2.55
C ARG A 164 11.09 12.48 1.49
N LEU A 165 10.02 13.14 1.93
CA LEU A 165 9.01 13.71 1.06
C LEU A 165 9.68 14.63 0.03
N TRP A 166 9.20 14.54 -1.21
CA TRP A 166 9.74 15.14 -2.43
C TRP A 166 11.12 14.69 -2.87
N LYS A 167 12.06 14.35 -1.98
CA LYS A 167 13.38 13.91 -2.45
C LYS A 167 13.27 12.61 -3.24
N ASP A 168 12.47 11.69 -2.73
CA ASP A 168 12.34 10.32 -3.23
C ASP A 168 11.08 10.13 -4.10
N LEU A 169 10.38 11.24 -4.42
CA LEU A 169 9.16 11.31 -5.25
C LEU A 169 8.19 10.12 -5.02
N PRO A 170 7.72 9.93 -3.77
CA PRO A 170 7.05 8.70 -3.34
C PRO A 170 5.82 8.38 -4.21
N LEU A 171 5.64 7.10 -4.55
CA LEU A 171 4.63 6.57 -5.48
C LEU A 171 4.77 6.97 -6.96
N LEU A 172 5.66 7.90 -7.35
CA LEU A 172 5.73 8.36 -8.76
C LEU A 172 6.14 7.24 -9.72
N SER A 173 7.06 6.35 -9.31
CA SER A 173 7.41 5.16 -10.11
C SER A 173 6.22 4.21 -10.27
N ASN A 174 5.50 3.89 -9.18
CA ASN A 174 4.31 3.02 -9.24
C ASN A 174 3.23 3.61 -10.16
N PHE A 175 3.05 4.93 -10.14
CA PHE A 175 2.18 5.66 -11.06
C PHE A 175 2.62 5.55 -12.52
N MET A 176 3.93 5.61 -12.76
CA MET A 176 4.50 5.38 -14.09
C MET A 176 4.26 3.94 -14.52
N ASP A 177 4.58 2.94 -13.68
CA ASP A 177 4.35 1.51 -13.93
C ASP A 177 2.87 1.19 -14.21
N GLU A 178 1.93 1.90 -13.58
CA GLU A 178 0.50 1.75 -13.80
C GLU A 178 -0.02 2.42 -15.08
N THR A 179 0.62 3.51 -15.53
CA THR A 179 0.28 4.22 -16.77
C THR A 179 1.13 3.79 -17.97
N TRP A 180 2.09 2.88 -17.80
CA TRP A 180 2.99 2.38 -18.85
C TRP A 180 2.36 1.25 -19.67
N THR A 181 1.24 1.54 -20.35
CA THR A 181 0.60 0.59 -21.27
C THR A 181 1.13 0.78 -22.68
N ASP A 182 2.04 -0.09 -23.12
CA ASP A 182 2.59 -0.04 -24.48
C ASP A 182 1.50 -0.37 -25.52
N PRO A 183 1.10 0.58 -26.39
CA PRO A 183 0.02 0.38 -27.35
C PRO A 183 0.45 -0.47 -28.55
N VAL A 184 1.75 -0.67 -28.79
CA VAL A 184 2.27 -1.41 -29.95
C VAL A 184 2.09 -2.92 -29.77
N ARG A 185 2.07 -3.39 -28.52
CA ARG A 185 2.16 -4.81 -28.17
C ARG A 185 0.83 -5.59 -28.28
N LYS A 186 -0.15 -5.05 -29.03
CA LYS A 186 -1.54 -5.56 -29.08
C LYS A 186 -1.96 -6.11 -30.46
N ASP A 187 -1.03 -6.26 -31.40
CA ASP A 187 -1.26 -6.73 -32.78
C ASP A 187 -2.31 -5.93 -33.59
N GLU A 188 -2.67 -4.73 -33.09
CA GLU A 188 -3.61 -3.79 -33.71
C GLU A 188 -2.86 -2.51 -34.15
N ILE A 189 -3.34 -1.85 -35.21
CA ILE A 189 -2.74 -0.60 -35.71
C ILE A 189 -3.12 0.56 -34.77
N ILE A 190 -2.12 1.25 -34.20
CA ILE A 190 -2.34 2.33 -33.25
C ILE A 190 -2.86 3.58 -33.97
N ASP A 191 -3.89 4.23 -33.40
CA ASP A 191 -4.37 5.51 -33.92
C ASP A 191 -3.39 6.69 -33.66
N ALA A 192 -3.48 7.72 -34.49
CA ALA A 192 -2.56 8.87 -34.46
C ALA A 192 -2.63 9.72 -33.18
N GLN A 193 -3.69 9.64 -32.37
CA GLN A 193 -3.78 10.30 -31.07
C GLN A 193 -3.08 9.47 -30.00
N SER A 194 -3.36 8.16 -29.91
CA SER A 194 -2.69 7.25 -28.97
C SER A 194 -1.18 7.17 -29.21
N ALA A 195 -0.74 7.06 -30.46
CA ALA A 195 0.69 7.08 -30.83
C ALA A 195 1.37 8.40 -30.42
N ARG A 196 0.67 9.54 -30.51
CA ARG A 196 1.18 10.84 -30.07
C ARG A 196 1.28 10.94 -28.55
N MET A 197 0.27 10.46 -27.81
CA MET A 197 0.29 10.45 -26.34
C MET A 197 1.41 9.55 -25.81
N TRP A 198 1.58 8.36 -26.41
CA TRP A 198 2.66 7.43 -26.09
C TRP A 198 4.05 8.05 -26.28
N ARG A 199 4.28 8.73 -27.43
CA ARG A 199 5.54 9.44 -27.68
C ARG A 199 5.77 10.59 -26.70
N ASN A 200 4.74 11.33 -26.30
CA ASN A 200 4.87 12.40 -25.31
C ASN A 200 5.25 11.86 -23.92
N GLN A 201 4.61 10.78 -23.45
CA GLN A 201 4.92 10.09 -22.18
C GLN A 201 6.36 9.55 -22.17
N ASN A 202 6.80 8.95 -23.27
CA ASN A 202 8.17 8.47 -23.44
C ASN A 202 9.21 9.61 -23.47
N ALA A 203 8.92 10.71 -24.16
CA ALA A 203 9.78 11.89 -24.15
C ALA A 203 9.91 12.50 -22.75
N PHE A 204 8.82 12.55 -21.97
CA PHE A 204 8.83 12.94 -20.57
C PHE A 204 9.71 12.02 -19.70
N ALA A 205 9.52 10.70 -19.82
CA ALA A 205 10.30 9.69 -19.10
C ALA A 205 11.80 9.81 -19.41
N ALA A 206 12.15 9.91 -20.68
CA ALA A 206 13.53 10.08 -21.15
C ALA A 206 14.17 11.38 -20.64
N ARG A 207 13.41 12.47 -20.54
CA ARG A 207 13.87 13.74 -19.97
C ARG A 207 14.07 13.64 -18.44
N CYS A 208 13.21 12.92 -17.73
CA CYS A 208 13.38 12.65 -16.29
C CYS A 208 14.67 11.84 -16.01
N VAL A 209 14.92 10.77 -16.80
CA VAL A 209 16.14 9.96 -16.69
C VAL A 209 17.38 10.77 -17.10
N GLY A 210 17.30 11.57 -18.18
CA GLY A 210 18.38 12.44 -18.63
C GLY A 210 18.75 13.56 -17.63
N ALA A 211 17.77 14.07 -16.90
CA ALA A 211 17.96 15.04 -15.81
C ALA A 211 18.43 14.40 -14.48
N GLY A 212 18.30 13.09 -14.34
CA GLY A 212 18.58 12.37 -13.08
C GLY A 212 17.49 12.55 -12.02
N VAL A 213 16.25 12.83 -12.44
CA VAL A 213 15.08 13.03 -11.56
C VAL A 213 14.35 11.71 -11.29
N GLY A 214 14.35 10.77 -12.25
CA GLY A 214 13.77 9.43 -12.13
C GLY A 214 14.70 8.34 -12.68
N GLU A 215 14.55 7.11 -12.20
CA GLU A 215 15.48 5.99 -12.46
C GLU A 215 14.96 4.96 -13.49
N TRP A 216 14.02 5.37 -14.34
CA TRP A 216 13.29 4.53 -15.30
C TRP A 216 14.08 4.11 -16.55
N ALA A 217 15.34 3.68 -16.38
CA ALA A 217 16.19 3.28 -17.50
C ALA A 217 15.65 2.05 -18.26
N HIS A 218 14.96 1.14 -17.57
CA HIS A 218 14.41 -0.09 -18.13
C HIS A 218 13.38 0.18 -19.23
N PHE A 219 12.47 1.15 -19.06
CA PHE A 219 11.50 1.55 -20.09
C PHE A 219 12.19 1.94 -21.40
N GLY A 220 13.25 2.75 -21.33
CA GLY A 220 14.02 3.13 -22.51
C GLY A 220 14.69 1.95 -23.20
N ILE A 221 15.20 0.97 -22.44
CA ILE A 221 15.77 -0.25 -23.00
C ILE A 221 14.70 -1.13 -23.65
N TRP A 222 13.49 -1.22 -23.08
CA TRP A 222 12.36 -1.94 -23.69
C TRP A 222 11.95 -1.34 -25.03
N GLN A 223 11.82 -0.01 -25.12
CA GLN A 223 11.47 0.66 -26.37
C GLN A 223 12.60 0.58 -27.41
N LEU A 224 13.86 0.70 -27.01
CA LEU A 224 15.01 0.50 -27.91
C LEU A 224 15.10 -0.94 -28.43
N ARG A 225 14.80 -1.92 -27.58
CA ARG A 225 14.69 -3.34 -27.94
C ARG A 225 13.59 -3.55 -28.98
N ALA A 226 12.36 -3.11 -28.71
CA ALA A 226 11.23 -3.27 -29.62
C ALA A 226 11.44 -2.56 -30.98
N ALA A 227 12.00 -1.35 -30.96
CA ALA A 227 12.21 -0.57 -32.17
C ALA A 227 13.34 -1.09 -33.09
N LEU A 228 14.38 -1.71 -32.53
CA LEU A 228 15.66 -1.95 -33.22
C LEU A 228 16.14 -3.42 -33.21
N GLU A 229 15.82 -4.18 -32.16
CA GLU A 229 16.28 -5.56 -31.97
C GLU A 229 15.28 -6.62 -32.46
N GLU A 230 14.09 -6.24 -32.92
CA GLU A 230 13.10 -7.18 -33.48
C GLU A 230 12.94 -7.05 -35.00
N SER A 231 12.42 -8.09 -35.64
CA SER A 231 12.14 -8.14 -37.07
C SER A 231 10.86 -7.37 -37.43
N ARG A 232 10.93 -6.47 -38.42
CA ARG A 232 9.76 -5.73 -38.93
C ARG A 232 8.82 -6.66 -39.70
N GLU A 233 7.56 -6.70 -39.29
CA GLU A 233 6.45 -7.30 -40.05
C GLU A 233 5.85 -6.27 -41.04
N ALA A 234 5.36 -6.75 -42.19
CA ALA A 234 5.08 -5.89 -43.34
C ALA A 234 3.72 -5.16 -43.26
N ASP A 235 2.81 -5.70 -42.47
CA ASP A 235 1.47 -5.22 -42.14
C ASP A 235 1.46 -4.28 -40.93
N GLN A 236 2.41 -4.41 -39.99
CA GLN A 236 2.56 -3.52 -38.82
C GLN A 236 3.42 -2.26 -39.08
N ALA A 237 3.39 -1.73 -40.31
CA ALA A 237 4.32 -0.68 -40.75
C ALA A 237 4.23 0.64 -39.94
N GLU A 238 3.02 1.08 -39.57
CA GLU A 238 2.77 2.31 -38.82
C GLU A 238 3.17 2.17 -37.34
N ASN A 239 2.93 0.99 -36.76
CA ASN A 239 3.38 0.62 -35.41
C ASN A 239 4.91 0.66 -35.29
N GLN A 240 5.64 0.12 -36.27
CA GLN A 240 7.10 0.19 -36.28
C GLN A 240 7.62 1.63 -36.44
N GLU A 241 6.89 2.49 -37.15
CA GLU A 241 7.25 3.91 -37.23
C GLU A 241 7.09 4.62 -35.87
N CYS A 242 6.00 4.34 -35.15
CA CYS A 242 5.79 4.81 -33.78
C CYS A 242 6.96 4.38 -32.86
N LEU A 243 7.36 3.11 -32.89
CA LEU A 243 8.50 2.59 -32.13
C LEU A 243 9.82 3.32 -32.42
N ILE A 244 10.15 3.56 -33.70
CA ILE A 244 11.35 4.31 -34.10
C ILE A 244 11.34 5.73 -33.55
N LEU A 245 10.18 6.41 -33.60
CA LEU A 245 10.04 7.77 -33.07
C LEU A 245 10.20 7.78 -31.54
N VAL A 246 9.56 6.86 -30.83
CA VAL A 246 9.66 6.70 -29.36
C VAL A 246 11.09 6.38 -28.90
N ALA A 247 11.75 5.40 -29.54
CA ALA A 247 13.13 5.04 -29.22
C ALA A 247 14.13 6.18 -29.51
N SER A 248 13.80 7.06 -30.46
CA SER A 248 14.59 8.26 -30.75
C SER A 248 14.52 9.27 -29.59
N GLU A 249 13.35 9.51 -28.99
CA GLU A 249 13.21 10.39 -27.80
C GLU A 249 14.11 9.93 -26.64
N TRP A 250 14.13 8.62 -26.38
CA TRP A 250 14.99 8.02 -25.35
C TRP A 250 16.47 8.29 -25.58
N VAL A 251 16.96 8.14 -26.82
CA VAL A 251 18.35 8.42 -27.18
C VAL A 251 18.69 9.92 -27.18
N ILE A 252 17.76 10.77 -27.61
CA ILE A 252 17.96 12.22 -27.67
C ILE A 252 18.01 12.84 -26.27
N HIS A 253 17.17 12.37 -25.33
CA HIS A 253 17.06 12.97 -24.00
C HIS A 253 17.82 12.24 -22.89
N SER A 254 17.86 10.90 -22.90
CA SER A 254 18.54 10.11 -21.86
C SER A 254 19.88 9.49 -22.30
N GLY A 255 20.21 9.54 -23.60
CA GLY A 255 21.37 8.86 -24.19
C GLY A 255 22.70 8.99 -23.42
N PRO A 256 23.13 10.19 -22.98
CA PRO A 256 24.35 10.35 -22.18
C PRO A 256 24.32 9.65 -20.81
N ARG A 257 23.13 9.45 -20.22
CA ARG A 257 22.92 8.76 -18.95
C ARG A 257 22.86 7.24 -19.14
N LEU A 258 22.16 6.77 -20.17
CA LEU A 258 22.19 5.36 -20.58
C LEU A 258 23.62 4.91 -20.91
N LEU A 259 24.36 5.67 -21.71
CA LEU A 259 25.75 5.35 -22.05
C LEU A 259 26.71 5.41 -20.84
N GLN A 260 26.38 6.18 -19.79
CA GLN A 260 27.12 6.15 -18.51
C GLN A 260 26.88 4.85 -17.72
N TRP A 261 25.70 4.23 -17.86
CA TRP A 261 25.36 2.94 -17.23
C TRP A 261 25.75 1.72 -18.07
N ALA A 262 26.20 1.91 -19.32
CA ALA A 262 26.67 0.83 -20.16
C ALA A 262 27.94 0.18 -19.58
N GLN A 263 27.95 -1.16 -19.52
CA GLN A 263 29.06 -1.95 -18.95
C GLN A 263 29.97 -2.55 -20.04
N ASP A 264 31.21 -2.88 -19.64
CA ASP A 264 32.14 -3.71 -20.41
C ASP A 264 31.77 -5.19 -20.26
N GLU A 265 31.77 -5.97 -21.33
CA GLU A 265 31.33 -7.39 -21.32
C GLU A 265 32.30 -8.34 -20.56
N ASP A 266 33.49 -7.86 -20.15
CA ASP A 266 34.56 -8.62 -19.47
C ASP A 266 34.49 -8.57 -17.91
N LYS A 267 33.41 -8.05 -17.33
CA LYS A 267 33.21 -7.97 -15.86
C LYS A 267 31.99 -8.76 -15.44
N GLU A 268 32.06 -9.40 -14.28
CA GLU A 268 30.84 -9.87 -13.62
C GLU A 268 29.93 -8.66 -13.31
N PRO A 269 28.61 -8.77 -13.51
CA PRO A 269 27.70 -7.66 -13.27
C PRO A 269 27.68 -7.34 -11.77
N GLU A 270 28.02 -6.09 -11.41
CA GLU A 270 27.77 -5.63 -10.04
C GLU A 270 26.25 -5.67 -9.76
N PRO A 271 25.83 -6.01 -8.53
CA PRO A 271 24.43 -6.29 -8.18
C PRO A 271 23.60 -5.01 -8.04
N PHE A 272 23.50 -4.24 -9.12
CA PHE A 272 22.49 -3.21 -9.30
C PHE A 272 21.28 -3.87 -9.97
N ASP A 273 20.28 -4.22 -9.17
CA ASP A 273 19.11 -4.98 -9.63
C ASP A 273 18.17 -4.11 -10.47
N TRP A 274 18.31 -4.21 -11.79
CA TRP A 274 17.38 -3.62 -12.76
C TRP A 274 16.11 -4.47 -12.98
N GLY A 275 15.92 -5.55 -12.19
CA GLY A 275 14.92 -6.58 -12.45
C GLY A 275 15.33 -7.51 -13.60
N THR A 276 14.58 -8.60 -13.75
CA THR A 276 14.88 -9.69 -14.70
C THR A 276 14.58 -9.37 -16.18
N ASP A 277 14.02 -8.20 -16.51
CA ASP A 277 13.58 -7.84 -17.87
C ASP A 277 14.52 -6.85 -18.59
N VAL A 278 15.79 -7.21 -18.75
CA VAL A 278 16.71 -6.51 -19.68
C VAL A 278 17.16 -7.43 -20.83
N ALA A 279 16.30 -8.38 -21.20
CA ALA A 279 16.51 -9.37 -22.26
C ALA A 279 16.76 -8.74 -23.64
N THR A 280 17.36 -9.50 -24.55
CA THR A 280 17.65 -9.09 -25.93
C THR A 280 16.47 -9.35 -26.87
N GLY A 281 16.45 -8.70 -28.04
CA GLY A 281 15.57 -9.00 -29.16
C GLY A 281 16.19 -10.02 -30.13
N THR A 282 15.35 -10.55 -31.03
CA THR A 282 15.68 -11.61 -32.00
C THR A 282 16.88 -11.31 -32.90
N LEU A 283 17.19 -10.04 -33.15
CA LEU A 283 18.28 -9.58 -34.01
C LEU A 283 19.60 -9.29 -33.27
N PHE A 284 19.61 -9.21 -31.92
CA PHE A 284 20.82 -8.90 -31.15
C PHE A 284 21.41 -10.13 -30.44
N GLN A 285 22.58 -10.57 -30.93
CA GLN A 285 23.32 -11.70 -30.41
C GLN A 285 24.38 -11.24 -29.39
N GLY A 286 23.96 -11.01 -28.15
CA GLY A 286 24.82 -10.60 -27.03
C GLY A 286 24.17 -10.89 -25.67
N ASN A 287 24.81 -10.47 -24.59
CA ASN A 287 24.28 -10.67 -23.24
C ASN A 287 23.07 -9.73 -22.97
N PRO A 288 22.14 -10.13 -22.08
CA PRO A 288 21.15 -9.22 -21.49
C PRO A 288 21.81 -8.05 -20.75
N GLY A 289 21.04 -6.99 -20.49
CA GLY A 289 21.55 -5.77 -19.88
C GLY A 289 21.94 -4.69 -20.89
N LEU A 290 22.66 -3.67 -20.41
CA LEU A 290 23.10 -2.51 -21.18
C LEU A 290 24.63 -2.56 -21.36
N SER A 291 25.10 -2.98 -22.53
CA SER A 291 26.54 -3.02 -22.87
C SER A 291 26.90 -2.02 -23.96
N HIS A 292 28.19 -1.63 -24.02
CA HIS A 292 28.71 -0.79 -25.11
C HIS A 292 28.49 -1.40 -26.51
N ARG A 293 28.42 -2.73 -26.60
CA ARG A 293 28.13 -3.46 -27.85
C ARG A 293 26.66 -3.36 -28.25
N ARG A 294 25.73 -3.47 -27.28
CA ARG A 294 24.29 -3.28 -27.50
C ARG A 294 23.96 -1.84 -27.90
N TRP A 295 24.58 -0.86 -27.22
CA TRP A 295 24.53 0.55 -27.59
C TRP A 295 24.97 0.80 -29.05
N LYS A 296 26.11 0.20 -29.45
CA LYS A 296 26.58 0.30 -30.84
C LYS A 296 25.58 -0.33 -31.82
N PHE A 297 25.03 -1.50 -31.52
CA PHE A 297 24.03 -2.15 -32.37
C PHE A 297 22.81 -1.23 -32.61
N TRP A 298 22.24 -0.64 -31.56
CA TRP A 298 21.15 0.33 -31.70
C TRP A 298 21.53 1.52 -32.59
N LYS A 299 22.74 2.04 -32.44
CA LYS A 299 23.26 3.15 -33.27
C LYS A 299 23.37 2.77 -34.74
N ASP A 300 23.92 1.60 -35.03
CA ASP A 300 24.06 1.08 -36.39
C ASP A 300 22.68 0.88 -37.04
N ARG A 301 21.67 0.41 -36.29
CA ARG A 301 20.26 0.25 -36.70
C ARG A 301 19.54 1.57 -36.98
N PHE A 302 19.63 2.59 -36.12
CA PHE A 302 19.12 3.93 -36.45
C PHE A 302 19.81 4.51 -37.70
N ASN A 303 21.10 4.21 -37.89
CA ASN A 303 21.89 4.60 -39.05
C ASN A 303 21.52 3.82 -40.34
N GLU A 304 20.83 2.67 -40.25
CA GLU A 304 20.13 2.02 -41.37
C GLU A 304 18.83 2.79 -41.69
N VAL A 305 17.98 2.99 -40.69
CA VAL A 305 16.68 3.71 -40.82
C VAL A 305 16.85 5.11 -41.42
N SER A 306 17.84 5.88 -40.97
CA SER A 306 18.12 7.24 -41.46
C SER A 306 18.56 7.36 -42.94
N LYS A 307 18.67 6.24 -43.65
CA LYS A 307 19.07 6.14 -45.07
C LYS A 307 18.02 5.51 -45.97
N ASP A 308 17.12 4.68 -45.44
CA ASP A 308 16.13 3.98 -46.26
C ASP A 308 14.90 4.86 -46.52
N THR A 309 15.02 5.69 -47.56
CA THR A 309 13.95 6.56 -48.06
C THR A 309 12.82 5.82 -48.80
N ALA A 310 12.85 4.49 -48.86
CA ALA A 310 11.80 3.68 -49.46
C ALA A 310 10.90 2.99 -48.41
N LEU A 311 11.38 2.83 -47.17
CA LEU A 311 10.73 2.06 -46.12
C LEU A 311 10.18 2.87 -44.92
N TRP A 312 10.50 4.16 -44.81
CA TRP A 312 10.19 5.03 -43.66
C TRP A 312 9.75 6.44 -44.08
N SER A 313 8.97 7.13 -43.25
CA SER A 313 8.62 8.54 -43.48
C SER A 313 9.80 9.50 -43.30
N GLU A 314 9.67 10.72 -43.84
CA GLU A 314 10.63 11.82 -43.60
C GLU A 314 10.80 12.12 -42.10
N GLY A 315 9.74 11.96 -41.30
CA GLY A 315 9.77 12.18 -39.85
C GLY A 315 10.60 11.15 -39.11
N ALA A 316 10.42 9.86 -39.43
CA ALA A 316 11.20 8.77 -38.85
C ALA A 316 12.68 8.83 -39.28
N ILE A 317 12.93 9.18 -40.55
CA ILE A 317 14.29 9.38 -41.09
C ILE A 317 14.99 10.57 -40.40
N ALA A 318 14.27 11.65 -40.10
CA ALA A 318 14.79 12.79 -39.36
C ALA A 318 15.11 12.42 -37.90
N ALA A 319 14.17 11.80 -37.19
CA ALA A 319 14.34 11.37 -35.80
C ALA A 319 15.50 10.38 -35.63
N ALA A 320 15.59 9.36 -36.49
CA ALA A 320 16.71 8.40 -36.47
C ALA A 320 18.06 9.06 -36.76
N ARG A 321 18.11 10.11 -37.61
CA ARG A 321 19.32 10.88 -37.88
C ARG A 321 19.73 11.73 -36.69
N GLU A 322 18.78 12.34 -36.00
CA GLU A 322 19.00 13.10 -34.76
C GLU A 322 19.49 12.17 -33.63
N ALA A 323 18.88 10.99 -33.48
CA ALA A 323 19.30 9.96 -32.53
C ALA A 323 20.75 9.53 -32.77
N VAL A 324 21.16 9.20 -34.01
CA VAL A 324 22.57 8.87 -34.34
C VAL A 324 23.53 10.02 -34.01
N GLY A 325 23.09 11.28 -34.20
CA GLY A 325 23.80 12.47 -33.77
C GLY A 325 24.00 12.53 -32.26
N SER A 326 22.92 12.38 -31.48
CA SER A 326 22.95 12.32 -30.01
C SER A 326 23.87 11.21 -29.50
N MET A 327 23.84 10.02 -30.11
CA MET A 327 24.72 8.92 -29.71
C MET A 327 26.20 9.23 -29.95
N ALA A 328 26.53 9.84 -31.09
CA ALA A 328 27.90 10.30 -31.37
C ALA A 328 28.33 11.43 -30.42
N GLU A 329 27.44 12.34 -30.04
CA GLU A 329 27.74 13.34 -29.01
C GLU A 329 27.97 12.69 -27.64
N ALA A 330 27.11 11.78 -27.19
CA ALA A 330 27.25 11.06 -25.94
C ALA A 330 28.60 10.32 -25.85
N GLU A 331 28.98 9.59 -26.90
CA GLU A 331 30.28 8.92 -27.01
C GLU A 331 31.47 9.91 -26.93
N THR A 332 31.39 11.04 -27.63
CA THR A 332 32.48 12.06 -27.55
C THR A 332 32.50 12.83 -26.23
N ARG A 333 31.43 12.80 -25.43
CA ARG A 333 31.41 13.30 -24.04
C ARG A 333 32.04 12.28 -23.09
N GLN A 334 31.69 11.00 -23.19
CA GLN A 334 32.28 9.91 -22.40
C GLN A 334 33.78 9.74 -22.68
N GLY A 335 34.17 9.70 -23.96
CA GLY A 335 35.57 9.67 -24.39
C GLY A 335 36.40 10.93 -24.08
N LYS A 336 35.79 11.94 -23.44
CA LYS A 336 36.45 13.14 -22.90
C LYS A 336 36.50 13.17 -21.38
N GLU A 337 36.10 12.11 -20.66
CA GLU A 337 36.45 11.98 -19.26
C GLU A 337 37.97 12.11 -19.10
N PRO A 338 38.47 13.10 -18.33
CA PRO A 338 39.90 13.20 -18.08
C PRO A 338 40.30 12.03 -17.19
N ALA A 339 41.05 11.07 -17.77
CA ALA A 339 41.64 9.94 -17.07
C ALA A 339 42.20 10.37 -15.71
N LYS A 340 42.12 9.48 -14.70
CA LYS A 340 42.41 9.76 -13.27
C LYS A 340 43.89 10.09 -12.99
N VAL A 341 44.41 11.18 -13.55
CA VAL A 341 45.78 11.65 -13.39
C VAL A 341 45.88 12.64 -12.23
N LYS A 342 46.88 12.43 -11.37
CA LYS A 342 47.11 13.22 -10.16
C LYS A 342 47.29 14.73 -10.46
N CYS A 343 46.77 15.55 -9.55
CA CYS A 343 47.07 16.98 -9.47
C CYS A 343 48.57 17.18 -9.18
N ASP A 344 49.20 18.15 -9.85
CA ASP A 344 50.61 18.49 -9.69
C ASP A 344 50.93 19.33 -8.44
N ALA A 345 49.91 19.65 -7.62
CA ALA A 345 50.00 20.38 -6.35
C ALA A 345 50.63 21.79 -6.41
N SER A 346 50.93 22.33 -7.60
CA SER A 346 51.48 23.67 -7.74
C SER A 346 50.48 24.76 -7.33
N ARG A 347 50.98 25.78 -6.62
CA ARG A 347 50.20 26.91 -6.08
C ARG A 347 50.52 28.18 -6.88
N PRO A 348 49.57 29.12 -7.06
CA PRO A 348 48.23 29.16 -6.46
C PRO A 348 47.17 28.31 -7.18
N LYS A 349 47.26 28.12 -8.50
CA LYS A 349 46.41 27.23 -9.32
C LYS A 349 47.30 26.17 -9.95
N CYS A 350 46.88 24.90 -9.99
CA CYS A 350 47.72 23.84 -10.55
C CYS A 350 47.90 23.98 -12.07
N HIS A 351 49.05 23.57 -12.60
CA HIS A 351 49.36 23.75 -14.02
C HIS A 351 48.39 22.98 -14.93
N ARG A 352 47.77 21.91 -14.41
CA ARG A 352 46.76 21.14 -15.15
C ARG A 352 45.43 21.89 -15.34
N CYS A 353 44.93 22.58 -14.32
CA CYS A 353 43.74 23.44 -14.44
C CYS A 353 44.00 24.63 -15.37
N ILE A 354 45.18 25.25 -15.27
CA ILE A 354 45.62 26.33 -16.18
C ILE A 354 45.62 25.84 -17.63
N LYS A 355 46.26 24.67 -17.90
CA LYS A 355 46.35 24.13 -19.27
C LYS A 355 45.02 23.62 -19.84
N ALA A 356 44.08 23.23 -18.98
CA ALA A 356 42.72 22.84 -19.38
C ALA A 356 41.74 24.03 -19.49
N ASN A 357 42.16 25.24 -19.10
CA ASN A 357 41.32 26.43 -18.99
C ASN A 357 40.08 26.25 -18.07
N ILE A 358 40.27 25.60 -16.92
CA ILE A 358 39.22 25.33 -15.92
C ILE A 358 39.59 26.02 -14.59
N GLU A 359 38.59 26.57 -13.88
CA GLU A 359 38.77 27.13 -12.53
C GLU A 359 39.35 26.08 -11.55
N CYS A 360 40.47 26.42 -10.92
CA CYS A 360 41.11 25.56 -9.93
C CYS A 360 40.56 25.86 -8.53
N GLN A 361 39.82 24.91 -7.95
CA GLN A 361 39.12 25.02 -6.66
C GLN A 361 40.03 25.07 -5.41
N GLY A 362 41.34 25.20 -5.58
CA GLY A 362 42.31 25.33 -4.49
C GLY A 362 42.60 24.03 -3.73
N TYR A 363 43.10 24.19 -2.49
CA TYR A 363 43.64 23.11 -1.67
C TYR A 363 43.01 22.99 -0.26
N ASN A 364 41.97 23.78 0.03
CA ASN A 364 41.27 23.77 1.31
C ASN A 364 39.91 23.08 1.15
N VAL A 365 39.92 21.76 1.02
CA VAL A 365 38.71 20.93 0.92
C VAL A 365 38.49 20.21 2.26
N PRO A 366 37.32 20.35 2.92
CA PRO A 366 37.01 19.56 4.10
C PRO A 366 36.78 18.09 3.72
N LEU A 367 37.19 17.18 4.61
CA LEU A 367 37.03 15.74 4.44
C LEU A 367 35.74 15.26 5.12
N TYR A 368 35.12 14.22 4.55
CA TYR A 368 33.95 13.54 5.09
C TYR A 368 34.33 12.10 5.48
N TRP A 369 33.69 11.57 6.53
CA TRP A 369 33.89 10.22 7.01
C TRP A 369 32.55 9.49 7.03
N ILE A 370 32.52 8.28 6.46
CA ILE A 370 31.31 7.45 6.36
C ILE A 370 31.27 6.50 7.57
N THR A 371 30.07 6.28 8.11
CA THR A 371 29.76 5.30 9.16
C THR A 371 28.71 4.31 8.67
N ASP A 372 28.67 3.11 9.25
CA ASP A 372 27.88 1.97 8.71
C ASP A 372 26.34 2.16 8.74
N GLU A 373 25.84 3.25 9.33
CA GLU A 373 24.43 3.68 9.27
C GLU A 373 24.08 4.43 7.95
N GLU A 374 25.05 4.76 7.10
CA GLU A 374 24.83 5.42 5.80
C GLU A 374 24.74 4.42 4.63
N SER A 375 23.52 4.10 4.18
CA SER A 375 23.22 3.16 3.08
C SER A 375 23.54 3.67 1.66
N HIS A 376 24.62 4.44 1.48
CA HIS A 376 24.95 5.11 0.23
C HIS A 376 26.04 4.43 -0.61
N ALA A 377 25.79 4.27 -1.91
CA ALA A 377 26.80 3.85 -2.87
C ALA A 377 27.92 4.90 -3.02
N PRO A 378 29.22 4.52 -2.97
CA PRO A 378 30.34 5.46 -2.92
C PRO A 378 30.61 6.23 -4.24
N SER A 379 29.77 6.04 -5.26
CA SER A 379 29.84 6.73 -6.56
C SER A 379 29.26 8.14 -6.53
N ALA A 380 28.32 8.44 -5.63
CA ALA A 380 27.66 9.75 -5.55
C ALA A 380 28.58 10.88 -5.02
N ILE A 381 29.54 10.55 -4.14
CA ILE A 381 30.38 11.53 -3.44
C ILE A 381 31.65 11.83 -4.25
N LYS A 382 31.71 13.02 -4.86
CA LYS A 382 32.85 13.48 -5.68
C LYS A 382 34.15 13.62 -4.89
N ARG A 383 34.94 12.54 -4.80
CA ARG A 383 36.35 12.50 -4.33
C ARG A 383 36.59 12.90 -2.87
N GLN A 384 35.59 12.80 -1.98
CA GLN A 384 35.71 13.25 -0.57
C GLN A 384 35.60 12.14 0.50
N ALA A 385 35.33 10.89 0.12
CA ALA A 385 35.20 9.77 1.06
C ALA A 385 36.48 8.93 1.15
N MET A 386 36.84 8.51 2.37
CA MET A 386 37.66 7.31 2.62
C MET A 386 36.85 6.35 3.49
N LYS A 387 36.75 5.07 3.09
CA LYS A 387 36.27 4.02 3.98
C LYS A 387 37.38 3.66 4.98
N LEU A 388 37.05 3.65 6.27
CA LEU A 388 37.80 2.91 7.26
C LEU A 388 37.42 1.42 7.14
N PRO A 389 38.38 0.48 7.18
CA PRO A 389 38.06 -0.94 7.32
C PRO A 389 37.63 -1.21 8.76
N LEU A 390 36.33 -1.15 9.03
CA LEU A 390 35.77 -1.58 10.31
C LEU A 390 35.92 -3.10 10.48
N GLY A 391 36.02 -3.50 11.75
CA GLY A 391 36.61 -4.78 12.14
C GLY A 391 35.74 -6.03 11.96
N VAL A 392 36.36 -7.18 12.27
CA VAL A 392 35.73 -8.51 12.24
C VAL A 392 34.47 -8.54 13.14
N PRO A 393 33.33 -9.10 12.70
CA PRO A 393 32.02 -8.78 13.27
C PRO A 393 31.67 -9.61 14.52
N HIS A 394 32.38 -9.40 15.63
CA HIS A 394 32.13 -10.09 16.91
C HIS A 394 32.40 -9.25 18.17
N TRP A 395 32.20 -7.93 18.09
CA TRP A 395 32.19 -7.06 19.28
C TRP A 395 30.82 -6.37 19.42
N ARG A 396 30.13 -6.59 20.54
CA ARG A 396 28.86 -5.91 20.87
C ARG A 396 29.19 -4.63 21.61
N ALA A 397 28.70 -3.48 21.13
CA ALA A 397 28.80 -2.22 21.86
C ALA A 397 28.03 -2.33 23.20
N GLY A 398 28.76 -2.36 24.32
CA GLY A 398 28.14 -2.59 25.63
C GLY A 398 29.03 -2.41 26.86
N GLN A 399 30.32 -2.77 26.80
CA GLN A 399 31.23 -2.63 27.93
C GLN A 399 32.53 -1.93 27.51
N ILE A 400 32.79 -0.76 28.11
CA ILE A 400 33.90 0.13 27.74
C ILE A 400 35.23 -0.29 28.39
N ASN A 401 35.16 -1.14 29.42
CA ASN A 401 36.30 -1.58 30.22
C ASN A 401 37.21 -2.56 29.46
N ASP A 402 36.62 -3.38 28.58
CA ASP A 402 37.28 -4.43 27.80
C ASP A 402 38.38 -3.88 26.88
N VAL A 403 38.28 -2.59 26.51
CA VAL A 403 39.26 -1.87 25.67
C VAL A 403 40.62 -1.76 26.35
N ASP A 404 40.65 -1.40 27.64
CA ASP A 404 41.90 -1.22 28.39
C ASP A 404 42.59 -2.57 28.69
N GLU A 405 41.81 -3.66 28.79
CA GLU A 405 42.35 -5.02 28.95
C GLU A 405 43.00 -5.53 27.66
N HIS A 406 42.33 -5.39 26.50
CA HIS A 406 42.91 -5.73 25.20
C HIS A 406 44.14 -4.89 24.85
N LEU A 407 44.19 -3.62 25.26
CA LEU A 407 45.40 -2.78 25.10
C LEU A 407 46.55 -3.25 26.01
N GLN A 408 46.26 -3.66 27.25
CA GLN A 408 47.28 -4.22 28.16
C GLN A 408 47.82 -5.57 27.69
N ASP A 409 47.03 -6.42 27.05
CA ASP A 409 47.50 -7.63 26.37
C ASP A 409 48.52 -7.30 25.27
N VAL A 410 48.21 -6.32 24.42
CA VAL A 410 49.04 -5.92 23.27
C VAL A 410 50.35 -5.26 23.74
N ASP A 411 50.31 -4.38 24.74
CA ASP A 411 51.52 -3.80 25.36
C ASP A 411 52.30 -4.82 26.21
N GLY A 412 51.61 -5.81 26.77
CA GLY A 412 52.18 -6.91 27.55
C GLY A 412 52.94 -7.94 26.69
N TYR A 413 52.63 -8.04 25.40
CA TYR A 413 53.23 -8.99 24.46
C TYR A 413 54.72 -8.70 24.19
N LYS A 414 55.58 -9.28 25.02
CA LYS A 414 57.03 -9.32 24.78
C LYS A 414 57.31 -10.36 23.70
N ALA A 415 57.78 -9.88 22.54
CA ALA A 415 58.12 -10.70 21.37
C ALA A 415 59.32 -11.64 21.62
N THR A 416 59.10 -12.72 22.36
CA THR A 416 60.05 -13.83 22.50
C THR A 416 59.99 -14.74 21.27
N GLU A 417 60.86 -14.45 20.31
CA GLU A 417 61.28 -15.30 19.18
C GLU A 417 60.24 -15.67 18.10
N ALA A 418 58.94 -15.52 18.36
CA ALA A 418 57.90 -15.61 17.33
C ALA A 418 57.99 -14.41 16.34
N ARG A 419 57.85 -14.69 15.04
CA ARG A 419 57.98 -13.71 13.94
C ARG A 419 56.63 -13.21 13.37
N GLU A 420 55.56 -13.41 14.11
CA GLU A 420 54.18 -13.22 13.65
C GLU A 420 53.55 -11.98 14.30
N ALA A 421 52.53 -11.42 13.65
CA ALA A 421 51.81 -10.27 14.19
C ALA A 421 50.87 -10.73 15.32
N TYR A 422 50.89 -10.03 16.45
CA TYR A 422 50.02 -10.31 17.60
C TYR A 422 48.84 -9.33 17.63
N ALA A 423 47.67 -9.81 18.04
CA ALA A 423 46.46 -9.00 18.19
C ALA A 423 45.61 -9.50 19.37
N SER A 424 44.96 -8.56 20.08
CA SER A 424 43.93 -8.82 21.09
C SER A 424 42.77 -7.84 20.83
N GLY A 425 41.56 -8.38 20.65
CA GLY A 425 40.41 -7.61 20.17
C GLY A 425 40.68 -6.96 18.79
N PRO A 426 40.25 -5.70 18.56
CA PRO A 426 40.53 -4.97 17.32
C PRO A 426 41.95 -4.38 17.23
N PHE A 427 42.79 -4.58 18.24
CA PHE A 427 44.13 -3.99 18.34
C PHE A 427 45.22 -5.02 18.00
N GLY A 428 46.27 -4.61 17.29
CA GLY A 428 47.38 -5.51 16.96
C GLY A 428 48.65 -4.80 16.51
N VAL A 429 49.78 -5.47 16.68
CA VAL A 429 51.13 -4.95 16.44
C VAL A 429 51.80 -5.71 15.31
N PHE A 430 52.20 -4.97 14.28
CA PHE A 430 52.90 -5.45 13.09
C PHE A 430 54.40 -5.13 13.14
N THR A 431 55.24 -6.07 12.73
CA THR A 431 56.70 -5.91 12.75
C THR A 431 57.21 -5.01 11.62
N SER A 432 57.79 -3.86 11.96
CA SER A 432 58.32 -2.87 11.01
C SER A 432 59.46 -3.43 10.15
N ARG A 433 59.26 -3.46 8.82
CA ARG A 433 60.25 -3.88 7.84
C ARG A 433 60.85 -2.67 7.10
N SER A 434 61.72 -1.94 7.79
CA SER A 434 62.32 -0.70 7.25
C SER A 434 63.41 -0.98 6.20
N GLN A 435 63.18 -0.63 4.93
CA GLN A 435 64.15 0.10 4.08
C GLN A 435 63.61 0.49 2.70
N LEU A 436 63.95 1.72 2.29
CA LEU A 436 63.83 2.39 0.98
C LEU A 436 64.93 3.49 0.98
N PRO A 437 65.30 4.13 -0.16
CA PRO A 437 64.79 4.02 -1.54
C PRO A 437 65.88 3.81 -2.62
N THR A 438 65.49 3.68 -3.90
CA THR A 438 65.93 4.58 -5.01
C THR A 438 65.28 4.24 -6.36
N LYS A 439 65.38 5.18 -7.32
CA LYS A 439 64.95 5.16 -8.74
C LYS A 439 65.83 6.18 -9.50
N PRO A 440 65.87 6.24 -10.86
CA PRO A 440 65.41 5.26 -11.87
C PRO A 440 66.44 5.00 -13.02
N SER A 441 66.32 3.88 -13.76
CA SER A 441 66.82 3.80 -15.16
C SER A 441 66.26 2.60 -15.96
N THR A 442 65.56 2.92 -17.06
CA THR A 442 65.47 2.21 -18.37
C THR A 442 65.84 0.72 -18.53
N SER A 443 64.80 -0.07 -18.87
CA SER A 443 64.71 -1.06 -19.98
C SER A 443 65.71 -2.22 -20.18
N LEU A 444 65.15 -3.44 -20.07
CA LEU A 444 65.32 -4.63 -20.94
C LEU A 444 66.62 -5.46 -20.93
N ILE A 445 66.44 -6.71 -21.39
CA ILE A 445 67.41 -7.78 -21.76
C ILE A 445 67.93 -8.66 -20.60
N ASP A 446 67.45 -9.92 -20.63
CA ASP A 446 68.06 -11.24 -20.35
C ASP A 446 69.21 -11.35 -19.32
N THR A 447 69.19 -12.31 -18.39
CA THR A 447 69.37 -13.75 -18.69
C THR A 447 69.03 -14.68 -17.50
N LEU A 448 68.74 -15.96 -17.79
CA LEU A 448 68.63 -17.07 -16.82
C LEU A 448 70.01 -17.69 -16.50
N PRO A 449 70.14 -18.45 -15.39
CA PRO A 449 70.13 -19.94 -15.46
C PRO A 449 68.89 -20.58 -14.77
N VAL A 450 68.32 -21.75 -15.10
CA VAL A 450 68.86 -23.05 -15.61
C VAL A 450 69.68 -23.77 -14.53
N GLU A 451 69.55 -25.06 -14.19
CA GLU A 451 68.80 -26.26 -14.65
C GLU A 451 67.89 -26.77 -13.48
N ASP A 452 66.93 -27.71 -13.54
CA ASP A 452 66.32 -28.65 -14.52
C ASP A 452 64.79 -28.77 -14.10
N THR A 453 63.88 -29.76 -14.23
CA THR A 453 63.74 -31.17 -14.71
C THR A 453 62.26 -31.37 -15.16
N PRO A 454 61.92 -32.18 -16.19
CA PRO A 454 60.66 -31.99 -16.94
C PRO A 454 59.46 -32.93 -16.65
N MET A 455 58.34 -32.57 -17.29
CA MET A 455 57.00 -33.19 -17.33
C MET A 455 56.92 -34.40 -18.30
N PRO A 456 55.79 -35.12 -18.33
CA PRO A 456 55.22 -35.65 -19.58
C PRO A 456 53.78 -35.19 -19.84
N GLU A 457 53.36 -35.24 -21.11
CA GLU A 457 52.22 -34.50 -21.67
C GLU A 457 50.98 -35.35 -22.01
N ILE A 458 49.93 -34.67 -22.47
CA ILE A 458 48.68 -35.17 -23.06
C ILE A 458 48.92 -35.62 -24.52
N PHE A 459 48.19 -36.62 -25.05
CA PHE A 459 47.50 -36.55 -26.36
C PHE A 459 46.52 -37.75 -26.61
N GLU A 460 45.84 -37.70 -27.76
CA GLU A 460 44.66 -38.49 -28.22
C GLU A 460 45.02 -39.95 -28.63
N GLU A 461 44.12 -40.91 -28.95
CA GLU A 461 43.13 -40.94 -30.06
C GLU A 461 42.04 -42.05 -29.97
N ALA A 462 40.82 -41.69 -30.41
CA ALA A 462 39.92 -42.36 -31.39
C ALA A 462 39.17 -43.72 -31.19
N LEU A 463 38.14 -43.87 -32.05
CA LEU A 463 37.42 -45.06 -32.57
C LEU A 463 36.15 -45.65 -31.86
N ASP A 464 35.01 -45.05 -32.23
CA ASP A 464 33.91 -45.63 -33.07
C ASP A 464 32.88 -46.71 -32.64
N GLU A 465 31.71 -46.57 -33.28
CA GLU A 465 30.68 -47.57 -33.69
C GLU A 465 30.01 -48.53 -32.65
N ARG A 466 28.71 -48.32 -32.33
CA ARG A 466 27.55 -48.98 -33.02
C ARG A 466 26.15 -48.69 -32.44
N GLU A 467 25.12 -49.10 -33.21
CA GLU A 467 23.72 -48.68 -33.10
C GLU A 467 22.73 -49.75 -32.54
N ALA A 468 21.52 -49.28 -32.18
CA ALA A 468 20.18 -49.82 -32.54
C ALA A 468 19.40 -50.82 -31.64
N ASN A 469 18.06 -50.61 -31.69
CA ASN A 469 16.91 -51.54 -31.51
C ASN A 469 16.52 -52.02 -30.08
N THR A 470 15.36 -51.63 -29.53
CA THR A 470 13.94 -52.11 -29.71
C THR A 470 13.71 -53.55 -29.21
N GLU A 471 12.72 -53.86 -28.36
CA GLU A 471 11.26 -54.00 -28.60
C GLU A 471 10.48 -53.91 -27.25
N THR A 472 9.41 -53.12 -27.07
CA THR A 472 7.94 -53.39 -27.27
C THR A 472 7.33 -54.66 -26.63
N ALA A 473 6.41 -54.52 -25.65
CA ALA A 473 5.11 -55.24 -25.59
C ALA A 473 4.24 -54.90 -24.34
N SER A 474 3.02 -54.45 -24.62
CA SER A 474 1.81 -54.10 -23.86
C SER A 474 1.05 -55.23 -23.11
N ILE A 475 -0.05 -54.85 -22.38
CA ILE A 475 -1.37 -55.55 -22.16
C ILE A 475 -1.86 -55.67 -20.68
N GLU A 476 -3.01 -55.02 -20.38
CA GLU A 476 -4.24 -55.39 -19.58
C GLU A 476 -4.15 -56.12 -18.19
N GLU A 477 -5.11 -56.10 -17.23
CA GLU A 477 -6.44 -55.45 -17.03
C GLU A 477 -6.88 -55.47 -15.51
N ASP A 478 -7.78 -54.56 -15.11
CA ASP A 478 -8.89 -54.61 -14.11
C ASP A 478 -8.84 -55.01 -12.59
N ASP A 479 -9.89 -54.48 -11.89
CA ASP A 479 -10.65 -54.91 -10.69
C ASP A 479 -10.21 -54.71 -9.19
N VAL A 480 -10.70 -53.60 -8.58
CA VAL A 480 -11.87 -53.48 -7.65
C VAL A 480 -11.90 -54.13 -6.22
N ILE A 481 -12.49 -53.39 -5.25
CA ILE A 481 -12.93 -53.72 -3.86
C ILE A 481 -11.79 -53.93 -2.81
N GLU A 482 -11.64 -53.17 -1.71
CA GLU A 482 -12.53 -52.77 -0.57
C GLU A 482 -12.65 -53.85 0.54
N ASP A 483 -11.99 -53.67 1.71
CA ASP A 483 -12.64 -53.74 3.06
C ASP A 483 -11.73 -53.53 4.32
N VAL A 484 -12.37 -53.12 5.44
CA VAL A 484 -12.11 -53.44 6.88
C VAL A 484 -10.73 -53.15 7.56
N HIS A 485 -10.64 -51.96 8.18
CA HIS A 485 -10.44 -51.62 9.64
C HIS A 485 -10.29 -52.75 10.73
N PRO A 486 -10.05 -52.46 12.04
CA PRO A 486 -9.34 -51.37 12.75
C PRO A 486 -8.45 -51.88 13.96
N HIS A 487 -8.11 -51.01 14.93
CA HIS A 487 -7.61 -51.27 16.32
C HIS A 487 -6.11 -51.68 16.50
N SER A 488 -5.42 -51.42 17.64
CA SER A 488 -5.76 -50.70 18.89
C SER A 488 -4.57 -49.96 19.54
N GLU A 489 -4.91 -48.89 20.26
CA GLU A 489 -4.32 -48.34 21.50
C GLU A 489 -3.13 -49.05 22.19
N ASN A 490 -2.14 -48.26 22.63
CA ASN A 490 -1.44 -48.27 23.95
C ASN A 490 -0.23 -47.29 23.91
N ALA A 491 0.18 -46.56 24.96
CA ALA A 491 -0.43 -46.28 26.26
C ALA A 491 0.17 -45.00 26.91
N LEU A 492 -0.38 -44.64 28.08
CA LEU A 492 0.15 -43.76 29.13
C LEU A 492 1.64 -43.99 29.48
N SER A 493 2.39 -43.10 30.16
CA SER A 493 2.27 -41.67 30.56
C SER A 493 3.51 -41.29 31.42
N LEU A 494 3.61 -39.99 31.81
CA LEU A 494 4.18 -39.41 33.05
C LEU A 494 5.37 -38.42 32.88
N TYR A 495 5.06 -37.15 33.19
CA TYR A 495 5.82 -36.06 33.84
C TYR A 495 7.36 -36.16 34.00
N THR A 496 8.15 -35.08 33.91
CA THR A 496 7.92 -33.75 34.54
C THR A 496 8.59 -32.57 33.80
N ALA A 497 8.14 -31.36 34.15
CA ALA A 497 8.73 -30.03 33.91
C ALA A 497 8.31 -29.27 32.64
N GLY A 498 7.95 -27.99 32.85
CA GLY A 498 7.80 -26.90 31.88
C GLY A 498 8.20 -25.59 32.59
N PRO A 499 7.76 -24.38 32.15
CA PRO A 499 6.98 -24.07 30.95
C PRO A 499 7.68 -23.07 30.01
N ALA A 500 7.68 -23.31 28.69
CA ALA A 500 8.24 -22.36 27.72
C ALA A 500 7.71 -22.48 26.25
N ALA A 501 7.08 -23.59 25.87
CA ALA A 501 6.84 -23.93 24.45
C ALA A 501 5.41 -23.64 23.93
N GLU A 502 4.41 -23.48 24.80
CA GLU A 502 2.97 -23.51 24.44
C GLU A 502 2.46 -22.33 23.60
N SER A 503 3.35 -21.42 23.15
CA SER A 503 3.03 -20.32 22.23
C SER A 503 3.60 -20.51 20.82
N GLN A 504 4.32 -21.60 20.54
CA GLN A 504 4.94 -21.83 19.23
C GLN A 504 4.10 -22.68 18.27
N ASP A 505 3.19 -23.54 18.76
CA ASP A 505 2.47 -24.50 17.90
C ASP A 505 1.49 -23.85 16.92
N ILE A 506 0.77 -22.79 17.32
CA ILE A 506 -0.13 -22.05 16.42
C ILE A 506 0.70 -21.27 15.38
N LEU A 507 1.80 -20.66 15.83
CA LEU A 507 2.79 -19.98 14.99
C LEU A 507 3.41 -20.92 13.94
N HIS A 508 3.67 -22.19 14.30
CA HIS A 508 4.20 -23.19 13.39
C HIS A 508 3.20 -23.60 12.30
N ILE A 509 1.90 -23.73 12.63
CA ILE A 509 0.86 -24.04 11.63
C ILE A 509 0.73 -22.86 10.65
N CYS A 510 0.65 -21.63 11.14
CA CYS A 510 0.65 -20.42 10.30
C CYS A 510 1.91 -20.31 9.42
N HIS A 511 3.09 -20.70 9.89
CA HIS A 511 4.31 -20.71 9.06
C HIS A 511 4.34 -21.86 8.04
N SER A 512 3.86 -23.05 8.39
CA SER A 512 3.95 -24.24 7.52
C SER A 512 3.06 -24.17 6.28
N LEU A 513 1.97 -23.40 6.36
CA LEU A 513 1.12 -23.04 5.21
C LEU A 513 1.73 -21.92 4.34
N ILE A 514 2.84 -21.30 4.75
CA ILE A 514 3.55 -20.22 4.04
C ILE A 514 4.98 -20.69 3.66
N ASN A 515 5.04 -21.80 2.91
CA ASN A 515 6.26 -22.31 2.29
C ASN A 515 6.44 -21.79 0.85
N PRO A 516 7.63 -21.91 0.23
CA PRO A 516 8.22 -20.78 -0.50
C PRO A 516 7.59 -20.49 -1.86
N PHE A 517 6.92 -19.35 -1.96
CA PHE A 517 6.59 -18.73 -3.24
C PHE A 517 7.85 -18.14 -3.90
N PRO A 518 8.09 -18.37 -5.20
CA PRO A 518 9.28 -17.89 -5.89
C PRO A 518 9.23 -16.39 -6.21
N MET A 519 10.37 -15.72 -6.10
CA MET A 519 10.59 -14.36 -6.63
C MET A 519 10.46 -14.37 -8.15
N LEU A 520 9.59 -13.53 -8.72
CA LEU A 520 9.41 -13.36 -10.17
C LEU A 520 8.90 -11.96 -10.51
N GLY A 521 9.70 -11.18 -11.25
CA GLY A 521 9.27 -9.91 -11.85
C GLY A 521 8.94 -10.09 -13.32
N ARG A 522 7.84 -9.47 -13.78
CA ARG A 522 7.42 -9.25 -15.18
C ARG A 522 6.12 -8.44 -15.27
N GLU A 523 5.59 -8.15 -16.46
CA GLU A 523 4.16 -7.76 -16.58
C GLU A 523 3.23 -8.87 -16.07
N ASP A 524 3.62 -10.14 -16.26
CA ASP A 524 3.01 -11.30 -15.61
C ASP A 524 2.89 -11.13 -14.08
N SER A 525 3.76 -10.34 -13.44
CA SER A 525 3.72 -10.12 -11.98
C SER A 525 2.46 -9.39 -11.51
N LYS A 526 1.83 -8.53 -12.32
CA LYS A 526 0.56 -7.88 -11.94
C LYS A 526 -0.58 -8.90 -11.88
N ASP A 527 -0.69 -9.75 -12.91
CA ASP A 527 -1.69 -10.83 -12.95
C ASP A 527 -1.37 -11.92 -11.91
N ILE A 528 -0.10 -12.28 -11.71
CA ILE A 528 0.34 -13.21 -10.65
C ILE A 528 0.03 -12.63 -9.26
N LEU A 529 0.28 -11.35 -9.00
CA LEU A 529 -0.03 -10.69 -7.73
C LEU A 529 -1.55 -10.64 -7.48
N VAL A 530 -2.35 -10.31 -8.51
CA VAL A 530 -3.82 -10.36 -8.44
C VAL A 530 -4.30 -11.79 -8.18
N GLN A 531 -3.71 -12.81 -8.84
CA GLN A 531 -4.03 -14.22 -8.61
C GLN A 531 -3.62 -14.69 -7.21
N GLN A 532 -2.42 -14.34 -6.72
CA GLN A 532 -1.93 -14.66 -5.38
C GLN A 532 -2.80 -14.01 -4.30
N LEU A 533 -3.16 -12.73 -4.45
CA LEU A 533 -4.03 -12.02 -3.52
C LEU A 533 -5.46 -12.54 -3.57
N MET A 534 -6.00 -12.90 -4.74
CA MET A 534 -7.32 -13.55 -4.84
C MET A 534 -7.31 -14.97 -4.27
N HIS A 535 -6.23 -15.72 -4.44
CA HIS A 535 -6.04 -17.04 -3.83
C HIS A 535 -5.98 -16.92 -2.30
N ASN A 536 -5.15 -16.02 -1.76
CA ASN A 536 -5.12 -15.71 -0.33
C ASN A 536 -6.49 -15.22 0.18
N TYR A 537 -7.22 -14.42 -0.61
CA TYR A 537 -8.57 -13.99 -0.25
C TYR A 537 -9.52 -15.19 -0.12
N VAL A 538 -9.58 -16.06 -1.13
CA VAL A 538 -10.51 -17.21 -1.18
C VAL A 538 -10.18 -18.26 -0.12
N HIS A 539 -8.89 -18.53 0.12
CA HIS A 539 -8.47 -19.62 1.02
C HIS A 539 -8.27 -19.19 2.48
N ASN A 540 -7.86 -17.94 2.74
CA ASN A 540 -7.50 -17.46 4.09
C ASN A 540 -8.39 -16.32 4.61
N VAL A 541 -8.74 -15.33 3.77
CA VAL A 541 -9.54 -14.17 4.24
C VAL A 541 -11.04 -14.52 4.33
N ALA A 542 -11.59 -15.18 3.32
CA ALA A 542 -12.99 -15.61 3.33
C ALA A 542 -13.26 -16.64 4.44
N THR A 543 -12.26 -17.44 4.82
CA THR A 543 -12.33 -18.44 5.89
C THR A 543 -12.15 -17.83 7.29
N VAL A 544 -11.19 -16.92 7.49
CA VAL A 544 -11.01 -16.29 8.81
C VAL A 544 -12.18 -15.39 9.19
N LEU A 545 -12.87 -14.76 8.23
CA LEU A 545 -13.99 -13.84 8.48
C LEU A 545 -15.34 -14.51 8.82
N GLN A 546 -15.40 -15.85 8.87
CA GLN A 546 -16.59 -16.60 9.29
C GLN A 546 -16.29 -17.39 10.59
N PRO A 547 -17.24 -17.44 11.56
CA PRO A 547 -17.03 -18.15 12.82
C PRO A 547 -17.07 -19.68 12.70
N VAL A 548 -17.72 -20.19 11.64
CA VAL A 548 -17.76 -21.60 11.26
C VAL A 548 -17.68 -21.72 9.74
N VAL A 549 -17.00 -22.76 9.25
CA VAL A 549 -16.81 -22.99 7.80
C VAL A 549 -18.13 -23.40 7.14
N HIS A 550 -18.60 -22.60 6.19
CA HIS A 550 -19.82 -22.87 5.43
C HIS A 550 -19.68 -22.42 3.96
N SER A 551 -20.04 -23.27 3.01
CA SER A 551 -19.88 -22.99 1.57
C SER A 551 -20.73 -21.82 1.06
N GLY A 552 -21.84 -21.51 1.74
CA GLY A 552 -22.71 -20.37 1.45
C GLY A 552 -22.27 -19.02 2.03
N ASN A 553 -21.12 -18.92 2.70
CA ASN A 553 -20.65 -17.63 3.25
C ASN A 553 -20.51 -16.57 2.14
N ALA A 554 -20.85 -15.32 2.42
CA ALA A 554 -20.88 -14.25 1.40
C ALA A 554 -19.50 -13.91 0.84
N TYR A 555 -18.43 -14.07 1.63
CA TYR A 555 -17.07 -13.73 1.23
C TYR A 555 -16.60 -14.57 0.03
N SER A 556 -16.79 -15.89 0.07
CA SER A 556 -16.46 -16.76 -1.06
C SER A 556 -17.58 -16.87 -2.10
N SER A 557 -18.85 -17.03 -1.69
CA SER A 557 -19.96 -17.36 -2.61
C SER A 557 -20.57 -16.18 -3.35
N ILE A 558 -20.43 -14.96 -2.81
CA ILE A 558 -20.93 -13.73 -3.44
C ILE A 558 -19.75 -12.87 -3.90
N TYR A 559 -18.92 -12.38 -2.97
CA TYR A 559 -17.92 -11.36 -3.29
C TYR A 559 -16.82 -11.90 -4.21
N ALA A 560 -16.15 -13.00 -3.82
CA ALA A 560 -15.10 -13.60 -4.66
C ALA A 560 -15.63 -14.09 -6.01
N THR A 561 -16.80 -14.74 -6.05
CA THR A 561 -17.43 -15.19 -7.32
C THR A 561 -17.74 -14.03 -8.26
N GLN A 562 -18.25 -12.90 -7.75
CA GLN A 562 -18.53 -11.70 -8.57
C GLN A 562 -17.24 -11.05 -9.10
N ALA A 563 -16.17 -11.01 -8.31
CA ALA A 563 -14.88 -10.43 -8.70
C ALA A 563 -14.09 -11.30 -9.69
N MET A 564 -14.08 -12.62 -9.51
CA MET A 564 -13.40 -13.56 -10.42
C MET A 564 -13.95 -13.46 -11.86
N ALA A 565 -15.22 -13.09 -12.03
CA ALA A 565 -15.83 -12.85 -13.33
C ALA A 565 -15.28 -11.61 -14.10
N VAL A 566 -14.46 -10.77 -13.45
CA VAL A 566 -13.67 -9.70 -14.08
C VAL A 566 -12.18 -10.07 -14.15
N ALA A 567 -11.61 -10.65 -13.09
CA ALA A 567 -10.20 -11.08 -13.10
C ALA A 567 -9.89 -12.05 -14.27
N LEU A 568 -10.79 -12.99 -14.55
CA LEU A 568 -10.68 -13.94 -15.68
C LEU A 568 -10.94 -13.31 -17.07
N LYS A 569 -11.28 -12.02 -17.14
CA LYS A 569 -11.47 -11.27 -18.39
C LYS A 569 -10.30 -10.32 -18.68
N SER A 570 -9.76 -9.66 -17.65
CA SER A 570 -8.53 -8.86 -17.77
C SER A 570 -7.40 -9.70 -18.38
N SER A 571 -7.24 -10.95 -17.95
CA SER A 571 -6.18 -11.83 -18.48
C SER A 571 -6.39 -12.34 -19.92
N LYS A 572 -7.42 -11.89 -20.66
CA LYS A 572 -7.75 -12.40 -22.02
C LYS A 572 -8.31 -11.42 -23.05
N ASN A 573 -8.87 -10.26 -22.67
CA ASN A 573 -9.30 -9.23 -23.63
C ASN A 573 -9.49 -7.87 -22.94
N GLU A 574 -8.47 -7.02 -22.96
CA GLU A 574 -8.64 -5.60 -22.56
C GLU A 574 -9.43 -4.80 -23.61
N ASN A 575 -9.33 -5.18 -24.89
CA ASN A 575 -9.80 -4.36 -26.02
C ASN A 575 -11.35 -4.28 -26.08
N GLU A 576 -12.09 -5.24 -25.50
CA GLU A 576 -13.54 -5.12 -25.31
C GLU A 576 -13.95 -4.14 -24.19
N ILE A 577 -13.06 -3.85 -23.23
CA ILE A 577 -13.36 -2.95 -22.10
C ILE A 577 -13.32 -1.49 -22.55
N GLN A 578 -12.45 -1.13 -23.49
CA GLN A 578 -12.33 0.25 -23.98
C GLN A 578 -13.40 0.64 -25.01
N HIS A 579 -14.02 -0.33 -25.69
CA HIS A 579 -15.13 -0.08 -26.63
C HIS A 579 -16.53 -0.09 -25.98
N LEU A 580 -16.65 -0.41 -24.69
CA LEU A 580 -17.88 -0.29 -23.93
C LEU A 580 -17.89 1.04 -23.17
N GLY A 581 -18.73 1.98 -23.63
CA GLY A 581 -18.75 3.36 -23.13
C GLY A 581 -19.02 3.53 -21.62
N PRO A 582 -18.82 4.74 -21.06
CA PRO A 582 -18.68 5.03 -19.62
C PRO A 582 -19.96 4.85 -18.77
N SER A 583 -20.96 4.11 -19.24
CA SER A 583 -22.28 3.94 -18.66
C SER A 583 -22.60 2.48 -18.29
N ASN A 584 -21.61 1.71 -17.83
CA ASN A 584 -21.80 0.32 -17.39
C ASN A 584 -21.58 0.19 -15.87
N ILE A 585 -22.68 0.11 -15.11
CA ILE A 585 -22.67 -0.02 -13.64
C ILE A 585 -22.16 -1.40 -13.21
N ALA A 586 -22.63 -2.46 -13.86
CA ALA A 586 -22.26 -3.84 -13.58
C ALA A 586 -20.76 -4.15 -13.83
N LEU A 587 -20.10 -3.43 -14.76
CA LEU A 587 -18.65 -3.52 -14.95
C LEU A 587 -17.91 -2.79 -13.82
N ASN A 588 -18.20 -1.50 -13.62
CA ASN A 588 -17.51 -0.68 -12.61
C ASN A 588 -17.67 -1.24 -11.20
N SER A 589 -18.86 -1.74 -10.83
CA SER A 589 -19.07 -2.38 -9.53
C SER A 589 -18.24 -3.66 -9.35
N LYS A 590 -18.07 -4.48 -10.38
CA LYS A 590 -17.24 -5.71 -10.28
C LYS A 590 -15.74 -5.41 -10.27
N THR A 591 -15.29 -4.40 -11.02
CA THR A 591 -13.89 -3.91 -10.94
C THR A 591 -13.60 -3.29 -9.57
N ALA A 592 -14.51 -2.47 -9.03
CA ALA A 592 -14.41 -1.95 -7.67
C ALA A 592 -14.38 -3.06 -6.62
N LEU A 593 -15.20 -4.11 -6.81
CA LEU A 593 -15.25 -5.26 -5.91
C LEU A 593 -13.93 -6.03 -5.92
N LEU A 594 -13.37 -6.32 -7.10
CA LEU A 594 -12.05 -6.96 -7.24
C LEU A 594 -10.99 -6.20 -6.45
N TYR A 595 -10.87 -4.88 -6.65
CA TYR A 595 -9.92 -4.07 -5.89
C TYR A 595 -10.20 -4.05 -4.38
N ALA A 596 -11.47 -4.10 -3.93
CA ALA A 596 -11.81 -4.18 -2.51
C ALA A 596 -11.43 -5.54 -1.87
N LEU A 597 -11.47 -6.65 -2.62
CA LEU A 597 -10.97 -7.96 -2.16
C LEU A 597 -9.43 -7.99 -2.12
N LEU A 598 -8.77 -7.42 -3.14
CA LEU A 598 -7.30 -7.28 -3.17
C LEU A 598 -6.80 -6.42 -1.99
N THR A 599 -7.50 -5.32 -1.69
CA THR A 599 -7.28 -4.49 -0.49
C THR A 599 -7.38 -5.33 0.79
N SER A 600 -8.47 -6.08 0.95
CA SER A 600 -8.72 -6.96 2.10
C SER A 600 -7.61 -8.02 2.26
N SER A 601 -7.16 -8.59 1.15
CA SER A 601 -6.10 -9.60 1.09
C SER A 601 -4.73 -9.04 1.49
N ALA A 602 -4.38 -7.86 0.98
CA ALA A 602 -3.12 -7.20 1.29
C ALA A 602 -3.04 -6.78 2.77
N PHE A 603 -4.10 -6.20 3.35
CA PHE A 603 -4.14 -5.87 4.79
C PHE A 603 -4.03 -7.08 5.71
N PHE A 604 -4.54 -8.25 5.29
CA PHE A 604 -4.38 -9.51 6.03
C PHE A 604 -2.95 -10.07 5.97
N LEU A 605 -2.22 -9.83 4.87
CA LEU A 605 -0.82 -10.27 4.70
C LEU A 605 0.20 -9.41 5.44
N ARG A 606 -0.19 -8.21 5.90
CA ARG A 606 0.65 -7.26 6.68
C ARG A 606 1.43 -7.90 7.84
N GLY A 607 0.88 -8.93 8.49
CA GLY A 607 1.54 -9.68 9.57
C GLY A 607 2.56 -10.72 9.12
N SER A 608 3.03 -10.68 7.87
CA SER A 608 4.00 -11.63 7.30
C SER A 608 5.29 -10.91 6.92
N ASP A 609 6.44 -11.40 7.41
CA ASP A 609 7.78 -10.80 7.22
C ASP A 609 8.25 -10.68 5.75
N ARG A 610 7.40 -11.05 4.79
CA ARG A 610 7.66 -11.01 3.34
C ARG A 610 6.97 -9.85 2.61
N PHE A 611 6.10 -9.08 3.26
CA PHE A 611 5.30 -8.03 2.62
C PHE A 611 5.39 -6.67 3.35
N GLY A 612 6.60 -6.09 3.43
CA GLY A 612 6.80 -4.74 3.98
C GLY A 612 6.02 -3.64 3.24
N GLU A 613 5.68 -3.88 1.96
CA GLU A 613 4.91 -2.96 1.10
C GLU A 613 3.38 -3.17 1.17
N ALA A 614 2.89 -4.10 2.01
CA ALA A 614 1.47 -4.49 2.08
C ALA A 614 0.52 -3.29 2.22
N ASP A 615 0.83 -2.33 3.09
CA ASP A 615 -0.04 -1.19 3.38
C ASP A 615 -0.09 -0.17 2.23
N ALA A 616 1.02 0.00 1.50
CA ALA A 616 1.05 0.84 0.30
C ALA A 616 0.22 0.22 -0.83
N LEU A 617 0.40 -1.09 -1.06
CA LEU A 617 -0.33 -1.86 -2.05
C LEU A 617 -1.83 -1.92 -1.74
N ALA A 618 -2.20 -2.19 -0.49
CA ALA A 618 -3.59 -2.18 -0.03
C ALA A 618 -4.23 -0.80 -0.18
N THR A 619 -3.49 0.28 0.10
CA THR A 619 -3.99 1.65 -0.07
C THR A 619 -4.19 2.02 -1.55
N SER A 620 -3.27 1.62 -2.45
CA SER A 620 -3.44 1.76 -3.91
C SER A 620 -4.70 1.03 -4.41
N PHE A 621 -4.93 -0.21 -3.98
CA PHE A 621 -6.16 -0.94 -4.32
C PHE A 621 -7.42 -0.32 -3.69
N ARG A 622 -7.35 0.21 -2.46
CA ARG A 622 -8.47 0.91 -1.82
C ARG A 622 -8.91 2.13 -2.63
N LEU A 623 -7.97 2.95 -3.08
CA LEU A 623 -8.25 4.13 -3.92
C LEU A 623 -8.91 3.74 -5.25
N LYS A 624 -8.42 2.68 -5.91
CA LYS A 624 -9.03 2.15 -7.16
C LYS A 624 -10.44 1.60 -6.93
N ALA A 625 -10.66 0.89 -5.82
CA ALA A 625 -11.98 0.40 -5.44
C ALA A 625 -12.97 1.57 -5.23
N GLN A 626 -12.53 2.63 -4.53
CA GLN A 626 -13.34 3.84 -4.32
C GLN A 626 -13.61 4.60 -5.63
N ALA A 627 -12.62 4.73 -6.52
CA ALA A 627 -12.78 5.41 -7.82
C ALA A 627 -13.84 4.70 -8.71
N HIS A 628 -13.73 3.39 -8.89
CA HIS A 628 -14.74 2.64 -9.65
C HIS A 628 -16.11 2.59 -8.96
N LEU A 629 -16.16 2.60 -7.62
CA LEU A 629 -17.41 2.75 -6.87
C LEU A 629 -18.07 4.10 -7.14
N GLN A 630 -17.31 5.20 -7.19
CA GLN A 630 -17.83 6.52 -7.55
C GLN A 630 -18.38 6.56 -8.97
N LEU A 631 -17.71 5.93 -9.95
CA LEU A 631 -18.22 5.80 -11.33
C LEU A 631 -19.52 4.98 -11.40
N ALA A 632 -19.60 3.87 -10.66
CA ALA A 632 -20.80 3.04 -10.57
C ALA A 632 -21.96 3.81 -9.91
N LEU A 633 -21.72 4.51 -8.81
CA LEU A 633 -22.71 5.34 -8.10
C LEU A 633 -23.21 6.51 -8.97
N LYS A 634 -22.29 7.23 -9.64
CA LYS A 634 -22.63 8.34 -10.54
C LYS A 634 -23.55 7.86 -11.66
N SER A 635 -23.26 6.69 -12.25
CA SER A 635 -24.09 6.07 -13.28
C SER A 635 -25.43 5.56 -12.75
N LEU A 636 -25.45 4.94 -11.57
CA LEU A 636 -26.65 4.44 -10.90
C LEU A 636 -27.62 5.57 -10.52
N PHE A 637 -27.11 6.75 -10.15
CA PHE A 637 -27.92 7.89 -9.70
C PHE A 637 -28.06 9.04 -10.72
N ASP A 638 -27.47 8.96 -11.92
CA ASP A 638 -27.72 9.97 -12.97
C ASP A 638 -29.22 10.00 -13.37
N PRO A 639 -29.87 11.18 -13.35
CA PRO A 639 -31.23 11.35 -13.87
C PRO A 639 -31.29 11.43 -15.41
N LYS A 640 -30.22 11.84 -16.11
CA LYS A 640 -30.25 12.09 -17.57
C LYS A 640 -30.46 10.81 -18.37
N THR A 641 -29.90 9.70 -17.90
CA THR A 641 -30.10 8.34 -18.46
C THR A 641 -31.56 7.88 -18.45
N SER A 642 -32.44 8.57 -17.72
CA SER A 642 -33.89 8.27 -17.66
C SER A 642 -34.71 8.97 -18.75
N SER A 643 -34.08 9.75 -19.65
CA SER A 643 -34.79 10.76 -20.48
C SER A 643 -34.56 10.70 -22.00
N GLY A 644 -33.72 9.79 -22.51
CA GLY A 644 -33.41 9.75 -23.94
C GLY A 644 -32.97 8.36 -24.43
N GLN A 645 -33.80 7.78 -25.30
CA GLN A 645 -33.67 6.43 -25.89
C GLN A 645 -33.84 5.28 -24.87
N SER A 646 -34.34 4.15 -25.37
CA SER A 646 -34.80 2.94 -24.65
C SER A 646 -34.42 2.84 -23.17
N SER A 647 -35.43 2.97 -22.29
CA SER A 647 -35.28 2.81 -20.84
C SER A 647 -34.80 1.40 -20.48
N SER A 648 -33.50 1.24 -20.23
CA SER A 648 -33.00 0.15 -19.40
C SER A 648 -33.44 0.43 -17.96
N GLU A 649 -34.37 -0.39 -17.46
CA GLU A 649 -34.68 -0.40 -16.03
C GLU A 649 -33.39 -0.77 -15.28
N LYS A 650 -32.97 0.10 -14.35
CA LYS A 650 -31.74 -0.09 -13.55
C LYS A 650 -31.88 -1.41 -12.79
N SER A 651 -31.04 -2.39 -13.12
CA SER A 651 -31.26 -3.78 -12.74
C SER A 651 -31.07 -3.96 -11.24
N LEU A 652 -31.80 -4.89 -10.63
CA LEU A 652 -31.54 -5.30 -9.25
C LEU A 652 -30.06 -5.72 -9.08
N SER A 653 -29.46 -6.33 -10.11
CA SER A 653 -28.05 -6.71 -10.13
C SER A 653 -27.08 -5.51 -10.09
N ASP A 654 -27.47 -4.34 -10.60
CA ASP A 654 -26.66 -3.11 -10.50
C ASP A 654 -26.61 -2.62 -9.04
N TYR A 655 -27.76 -2.64 -8.34
CA TYR A 655 -27.84 -2.31 -6.91
C TYR A 655 -27.14 -3.36 -6.03
N GLU A 656 -27.27 -4.64 -6.34
CA GLU A 656 -26.54 -5.73 -5.66
C GLU A 656 -25.02 -5.55 -5.81
N GLY A 657 -24.53 -5.31 -7.03
CA GLY A 657 -23.10 -5.12 -7.29
C GLY A 657 -22.51 -3.94 -6.51
N VAL A 658 -23.18 -2.79 -6.50
CA VAL A 658 -22.74 -1.62 -5.72
C VAL A 658 -22.81 -1.90 -4.20
N LEU A 659 -23.80 -2.67 -3.73
CA LEU A 659 -23.91 -3.07 -2.33
C LEU A 659 -22.79 -4.06 -1.92
N SER A 660 -22.43 -5.04 -2.76
CA SER A 660 -21.28 -5.92 -2.55
C SER A 660 -19.99 -5.13 -2.32
N VAL A 661 -19.73 -4.10 -3.12
CA VAL A 661 -18.54 -3.25 -2.97
C VAL A 661 -18.54 -2.55 -1.62
N MET A 662 -19.64 -1.90 -1.23
CA MET A 662 -19.72 -1.17 0.04
C MET A 662 -19.49 -2.08 1.26
N LEU A 663 -20.05 -3.29 1.24
CA LEU A 663 -19.88 -4.27 2.32
C LEU A 663 -18.47 -4.89 2.33
N THR A 664 -17.83 -5.01 1.16
CA THR A 664 -16.42 -5.42 1.07
C THR A 664 -15.49 -4.31 1.56
N LEU A 665 -15.77 -3.03 1.30
CA LEU A 665 -14.97 -1.92 1.84
C LEU A 665 -15.12 -1.77 3.37
N VAL A 666 -16.30 -2.06 3.93
CA VAL A 666 -16.47 -2.22 5.39
C VAL A 666 -15.58 -3.34 5.94
N THR A 667 -15.47 -4.45 5.21
CA THR A 667 -14.60 -5.58 5.56
C THR A 667 -13.12 -5.21 5.46
N ALA A 668 -12.74 -4.39 4.46
CA ALA A 668 -11.38 -3.90 4.28
C ALA A 668 -10.93 -2.96 5.42
N ASP A 669 -11.78 -2.02 5.87
CA ASP A 669 -11.47 -1.13 7.01
C ASP A 669 -11.36 -1.90 8.35
N VAL A 670 -12.07 -3.02 8.49
CA VAL A 670 -11.93 -3.97 9.63
C VAL A 670 -10.58 -4.71 9.61
N LEU A 671 -10.07 -5.06 8.43
CA LEU A 671 -8.78 -5.74 8.25
C LEU A 671 -7.60 -4.77 8.33
N ASP A 672 -7.75 -3.54 7.80
CA ASP A 672 -6.87 -2.40 8.06
C ASP A 672 -6.79 -2.15 9.58
N GLY A 673 -7.97 -2.05 10.21
CA GLY A 673 -8.14 -1.86 11.65
C GLY A 673 -8.23 -0.40 12.08
N GLN A 674 -8.05 0.55 11.15
CA GLN A 674 -8.13 1.99 11.42
C GLN A 674 -9.56 2.48 11.72
N MET A 675 -10.59 1.79 11.21
CA MET A 675 -12.01 2.04 11.46
C MET A 675 -12.50 3.46 11.09
N ASN A 676 -11.88 4.08 10.09
CA ASN A 676 -12.16 5.47 9.72
C ASN A 676 -13.36 5.62 8.77
N GLU A 677 -13.64 4.62 7.93
CA GLU A 677 -14.45 4.76 6.71
C GLU A 677 -15.70 3.86 6.71
N PHE A 678 -15.68 2.76 7.46
CA PHE A 678 -16.74 1.74 7.46
C PHE A 678 -18.15 2.33 7.69
N TRP A 679 -18.26 3.32 8.55
CA TRP A 679 -19.53 3.98 8.86
C TRP A 679 -20.07 4.77 7.66
N ILE A 680 -19.21 5.37 6.83
CA ILE A 680 -19.58 6.08 5.61
C ILE A 680 -20.20 5.10 4.61
N HIS A 681 -19.54 3.95 4.41
CA HIS A 681 -20.05 2.88 3.55
C HIS A 681 -21.36 2.29 4.08
N LEU A 682 -21.47 2.00 5.40
CA LEU A 682 -22.72 1.52 6.02
C LEU A 682 -23.85 2.56 5.92
N ASP A 683 -23.59 3.85 6.09
CA ASP A 683 -24.58 4.91 5.87
C ASP A 683 -25.03 4.99 4.41
N ALA A 684 -24.11 4.86 3.45
CA ALA A 684 -24.43 4.84 2.02
C ALA A 684 -25.32 3.65 1.63
N THR A 685 -25.18 2.47 2.26
CA THR A 685 -26.04 1.31 1.97
C THR A 685 -27.53 1.57 2.19
N LYS A 686 -27.90 2.51 3.08
CA LYS A 686 -29.31 2.81 3.45
C LYS A 686 -30.19 3.14 2.23
N GLY A 687 -29.64 3.87 1.25
CA GLY A 687 -30.35 4.23 0.02
C GLY A 687 -30.55 3.03 -0.92
N LEU A 688 -29.52 2.21 -1.09
CA LEU A 688 -29.53 1.02 -1.96
C LEU A 688 -30.50 -0.05 -1.42
N VAL A 689 -30.39 -0.35 -0.12
CA VAL A 689 -31.25 -1.33 0.58
C VAL A 689 -32.72 -0.95 0.49
N ARG A 690 -33.07 0.34 0.59
CA ARG A 690 -34.46 0.82 0.47
C ARG A 690 -35.06 0.58 -0.93
N ASN A 691 -34.25 0.60 -1.99
CA ASN A 691 -34.69 0.30 -3.34
C ASN A 691 -34.80 -1.22 -3.56
N LEU A 692 -33.75 -1.97 -3.23
CA LEU A 692 -33.74 -3.43 -3.37
C LEU A 692 -34.90 -4.11 -2.61
N ARG A 693 -35.16 -3.70 -1.35
CA ARG A 693 -36.14 -4.32 -0.44
C ARG A 693 -37.58 -4.40 -0.98
N GLN A 694 -37.92 -3.66 -2.04
CA GLN A 694 -39.23 -3.71 -2.69
C GLN A 694 -39.39 -4.88 -3.67
N HIS A 695 -38.30 -5.53 -4.08
CA HIS A 695 -38.27 -6.53 -5.15
C HIS A 695 -37.46 -7.81 -4.81
N VAL A 696 -37.11 -8.01 -3.53
CA VAL A 696 -36.34 -9.18 -3.07
C VAL A 696 -37.17 -10.46 -3.16
N LEU A 697 -36.58 -11.52 -3.74
CA LEU A 697 -37.10 -12.88 -3.68
C LEU A 697 -36.52 -13.63 -2.47
N PRO A 698 -37.29 -14.52 -1.81
CA PRO A 698 -36.79 -15.32 -0.70
C PRO A 698 -35.53 -16.12 -1.07
N GLY A 699 -34.49 -16.06 -0.23
CA GLY A 699 -33.21 -16.76 -0.43
C GLY A 699 -32.34 -16.20 -1.57
N SER A 700 -32.63 -14.99 -2.06
CA SER A 700 -31.83 -14.34 -3.12
C SER A 700 -30.56 -13.67 -2.59
N GLN A 701 -29.62 -13.41 -3.49
CA GLN A 701 -28.38 -12.67 -3.22
C GLN A 701 -28.65 -11.29 -2.58
N ALA A 702 -29.61 -10.53 -3.11
CA ALA A 702 -30.08 -9.29 -2.50
C ALA A 702 -30.54 -9.47 -1.05
N GLU A 703 -31.22 -10.57 -0.69
CA GLU A 703 -31.65 -10.82 0.69
C GLU A 703 -30.46 -10.97 1.64
N HIS A 704 -29.46 -11.76 1.26
CA HIS A 704 -28.24 -11.99 2.04
C HIS A 704 -27.45 -10.68 2.22
N LEU A 705 -27.26 -9.91 1.15
CA LEU A 705 -26.60 -8.60 1.19
C LEU A 705 -27.34 -7.58 2.08
N ILE A 706 -28.67 -7.57 2.04
CA ILE A 706 -29.51 -6.71 2.90
C ILE A 706 -29.41 -7.15 4.37
N ASN A 707 -29.46 -8.45 4.65
CA ASN A 707 -29.33 -8.99 6.01
C ASN A 707 -27.94 -8.70 6.61
N ILE A 708 -26.87 -8.78 5.80
CA ILE A 708 -25.52 -8.34 6.17
C ILE A 708 -25.51 -6.84 6.50
N SER A 709 -26.00 -5.98 5.59
CA SER A 709 -26.07 -4.52 5.80
C SER A 709 -26.77 -4.15 7.11
N TYR A 710 -27.95 -4.75 7.38
CA TYR A 710 -28.69 -4.51 8.61
C TYR A 710 -27.99 -5.06 9.86
N PHE A 711 -27.28 -6.17 9.78
CA PHE A 711 -26.54 -6.73 10.92
C PHE A 711 -25.33 -5.86 11.28
N LEU A 712 -24.47 -5.54 10.30
CA LEU A 712 -23.31 -4.66 10.49
C LEU A 712 -23.73 -3.28 10.98
N ARG A 713 -24.85 -2.74 10.47
CA ARG A 713 -25.43 -1.49 10.99
C ARG A 713 -25.91 -1.63 12.44
N THR A 714 -26.49 -2.76 12.82
CA THR A 714 -26.97 -3.01 14.19
C THR A 714 -25.81 -3.14 15.19
N LEU A 715 -24.70 -3.78 14.80
CA LEU A 715 -23.48 -3.79 15.63
C LEU A 715 -22.87 -2.38 15.75
N SER A 716 -22.76 -1.65 14.65
CA SER A 716 -22.27 -0.25 14.64
C SER A 716 -23.12 0.67 15.52
N ASP A 717 -24.45 0.67 15.35
CA ASP A 717 -25.39 1.45 16.16
C ASP A 717 -25.39 1.07 17.65
N SER A 718 -24.86 -0.11 18.03
CA SER A 718 -24.75 -0.54 19.44
C SER A 718 -23.56 0.10 20.17
N LEU A 719 -22.47 0.40 19.45
CA LEU A 719 -21.24 0.96 20.00
C LEU A 719 -21.06 2.45 19.70
N ASP A 720 -21.76 2.99 18.69
CA ASP A 720 -21.67 4.40 18.32
C ASP A 720 -22.31 5.33 19.38
N VAL A 721 -21.43 5.95 20.16
CA VAL A 721 -21.73 6.93 21.22
C VAL A 721 -22.20 8.30 20.71
N SER A 722 -22.16 8.54 19.39
CA SER A 722 -22.68 9.78 18.77
C SER A 722 -24.17 9.71 18.40
N ASN A 723 -24.83 8.56 18.61
CA ASN A 723 -26.26 8.39 18.35
C ASN A 723 -27.13 9.31 19.22
N GLU A 724 -27.90 10.20 18.58
CA GLU A 724 -28.83 11.11 19.26
C GLU A 724 -29.85 10.36 20.15
N PRO A 725 -30.17 10.88 21.35
CA PRO A 725 -31.27 10.36 22.15
C PRO A 725 -32.62 10.42 21.40
N LEU A 726 -33.44 9.38 21.53
CA LEU A 726 -34.68 9.21 20.76
C LEU A 726 -35.92 9.14 21.68
N PRO A 727 -37.03 9.86 21.42
CA PRO A 727 -38.27 9.65 22.17
C PRO A 727 -38.91 8.28 21.86
N TRP A 728 -39.72 7.75 22.79
CA TRP A 728 -40.42 6.48 22.59
C TRP A 728 -41.29 6.48 21.32
N SER A 729 -41.09 5.46 20.49
CA SER A 729 -41.96 5.14 19.36
C SER A 729 -42.11 3.63 19.21
N ARG A 730 -43.35 3.16 19.35
CA ARG A 730 -43.74 1.76 19.18
C ARG A 730 -43.43 1.24 17.78
N ASP A 731 -43.58 2.09 16.76
CA ASP A 731 -43.36 1.71 15.36
C ASP A 731 -41.87 1.55 15.04
N ILE A 732 -41.01 2.44 15.57
CA ILE A 732 -39.55 2.30 15.43
C ILE A 732 -39.04 1.06 16.19
N TYR A 733 -39.61 0.76 17.37
CA TYR A 733 -39.25 -0.39 18.19
C TYR A 733 -39.66 -1.76 17.58
N ASN A 734 -40.76 -1.80 16.83
CA ASN A 734 -41.28 -3.03 16.20
C ASN A 734 -40.96 -3.14 14.70
N ALA A 735 -40.20 -2.20 14.12
CA ALA A 735 -39.85 -2.20 12.70
C ALA A 735 -39.11 -3.50 12.31
N PRO A 736 -39.59 -4.28 11.32
CA PRO A 736 -38.96 -5.54 10.93
C PRO A 736 -37.61 -5.29 10.27
N LEU A 737 -36.53 -5.68 10.95
CA LEU A 737 -35.16 -5.42 10.50
C LEU A 737 -34.80 -6.30 9.30
N PHE A 738 -34.64 -7.60 9.54
CA PHE A 738 -34.19 -8.60 8.57
C PHE A 738 -35.29 -9.05 7.60
N LEU A 739 -34.86 -9.70 6.52
CA LEU A 739 -35.68 -10.36 5.50
C LEU A 739 -35.56 -11.89 5.61
N GLY A 740 -36.57 -12.60 5.10
CA GLY A 740 -36.63 -14.06 5.13
C GLY A 740 -36.70 -14.63 6.55
N ASP A 741 -36.07 -15.80 6.74
CA ASP A 741 -35.77 -16.34 8.07
C ASP A 741 -34.46 -15.77 8.67
N GLY A 742 -33.64 -15.13 7.82
CA GLY A 742 -32.33 -14.59 8.18
C GLY A 742 -31.30 -15.66 8.59
N SER A 743 -31.51 -16.91 8.17
CA SER A 743 -30.62 -18.06 8.41
C SER A 743 -29.18 -17.82 7.93
N THR A 744 -28.98 -16.98 6.92
CA THR A 744 -27.65 -16.60 6.42
C THR A 744 -26.76 -15.93 7.48
N LEU A 745 -27.34 -15.35 8.54
CA LEU A 745 -26.57 -14.78 9.66
C LEU A 745 -25.93 -15.85 10.54
N GLU A 746 -26.48 -17.07 10.57
CA GLU A 746 -26.00 -18.17 11.42
C GLU A 746 -24.54 -18.50 11.04
N PHE A 747 -24.28 -18.81 9.78
CA PHE A 747 -22.92 -19.09 9.30
C PHE A 747 -22.07 -17.85 8.99
N THR A 748 -22.68 -16.71 8.63
CA THR A 748 -21.88 -15.50 8.33
C THR A 748 -21.34 -14.85 9.61
N TYR A 749 -22.12 -14.82 10.70
CA TYR A 749 -21.81 -14.06 11.92
C TYR A 749 -22.09 -14.78 13.25
N GLY A 750 -22.41 -16.08 13.23
CA GLY A 750 -22.51 -16.86 14.48
C GLY A 750 -23.77 -16.57 15.31
N VAL A 751 -24.80 -15.99 14.68
CA VAL A 751 -25.94 -15.38 15.37
C VAL A 751 -27.22 -15.52 14.55
N THR A 752 -28.37 -15.68 15.21
CA THR A 752 -29.66 -15.76 14.51
C THR A 752 -30.30 -14.38 14.36
N ALA A 753 -31.17 -14.22 13.35
CA ALA A 753 -31.92 -12.98 13.11
C ALA A 753 -32.76 -12.55 14.33
N LYS A 754 -33.19 -13.51 15.16
CA LYS A 754 -33.93 -13.29 16.42
C LYS A 754 -33.05 -12.66 17.50
N LEU A 755 -31.82 -13.17 17.70
CA LEU A 755 -30.86 -12.57 18.63
C LEU A 755 -30.37 -11.20 18.13
N ALA A 756 -30.07 -11.06 16.85
CA ALA A 756 -29.72 -9.77 16.26
C ALA A 756 -30.88 -8.75 16.38
N GLY A 757 -32.13 -9.22 16.30
CA GLY A 757 -33.32 -8.44 16.63
C GLY A 757 -33.34 -7.95 18.08
N PHE A 758 -32.93 -8.77 19.06
CA PHE A 758 -32.77 -8.34 20.46
C PHE A 758 -31.66 -7.29 20.64
N ILE A 759 -30.53 -7.38 19.91
CA ILE A 759 -29.50 -6.32 19.91
C ILE A 759 -30.15 -5.01 19.44
N ARG A 760 -30.81 -5.01 18.27
CA ARG A 760 -31.49 -3.84 17.71
C ARG A 760 -32.52 -3.25 18.66
N GLN A 761 -33.39 -4.07 19.26
CA GLN A 761 -34.40 -3.61 20.21
C GLN A 761 -33.77 -3.02 21.49
N THR A 762 -32.65 -3.59 21.97
CA THR A 762 -31.90 -3.06 23.11
C THR A 762 -31.25 -1.72 22.80
N CYS A 763 -30.69 -1.53 21.59
CA CYS A 763 -30.13 -0.24 21.15
C CYS A 763 -31.19 0.86 21.08
N ILE A 764 -32.43 0.53 20.66
CA ILE A 764 -33.55 1.47 20.68
C ILE A 764 -33.90 1.84 22.13
N LEU A 765 -34.08 0.87 23.02
CA LEU A 765 -34.38 1.15 24.43
C LEU A 765 -33.25 1.94 25.12
N ALA A 766 -31.99 1.74 24.75
CA ALA A 766 -30.86 2.51 25.26
C ALA A 766 -30.94 3.99 24.84
N ARG A 767 -31.23 4.28 23.56
CA ARG A 767 -31.43 5.65 23.06
C ARG A 767 -32.66 6.33 23.68
N ASN A 768 -33.70 5.55 23.97
CA ASN A 768 -34.89 6.03 24.69
C ASN A 768 -34.56 6.33 26.17
N THR A 769 -33.83 5.45 26.84
CA THR A 769 -33.37 5.65 28.23
C THR A 769 -32.52 6.92 28.35
N ALA A 770 -31.62 7.16 27.39
CA ALA A 770 -30.84 8.39 27.31
C ALA A 770 -31.71 9.64 27.08
N TYR A 771 -32.78 9.54 26.28
CA TYR A 771 -33.68 10.66 25.99
C TYR A 771 -34.42 11.12 27.24
N TYR A 772 -35.09 10.21 27.94
CA TYR A 772 -35.85 10.57 29.15
C TYR A 772 -34.94 11.03 30.28
N ARG A 773 -33.74 10.43 30.42
CA ARG A 773 -32.70 10.86 31.37
C ARG A 773 -32.22 12.30 31.09
N SER A 774 -31.97 12.64 29.82
CA SER A 774 -31.38 13.95 29.46
C SER A 774 -32.40 15.09 29.43
N ASN A 775 -33.70 14.78 29.36
CA ASN A 775 -34.78 15.77 29.33
C ASN A 775 -35.54 15.89 30.67
N ASP A 776 -35.20 15.08 31.68
CA ASP A 776 -35.88 14.99 32.99
C ASP A 776 -37.41 14.87 32.85
N THR A 777 -37.85 13.82 32.16
CA THR A 777 -39.25 13.62 31.75
C THR A 777 -39.80 12.25 32.15
N ASP A 778 -41.08 12.22 32.54
CA ASP A 778 -41.78 11.00 32.95
C ASP A 778 -41.69 9.88 31.91
N LEU A 779 -41.40 8.67 32.38
CA LEU A 779 -41.25 7.48 31.53
C LEU A 779 -42.64 6.97 31.10
N PRO A 780 -42.95 6.88 29.79
CA PRO A 780 -44.24 6.39 29.34
C PRO A 780 -44.48 4.92 29.73
N ASP A 781 -45.69 4.57 30.18
CA ASP A 781 -46.08 3.20 30.53
C ASP A 781 -45.75 2.19 29.42
N GLU A 782 -45.92 2.57 28.15
CA GLU A 782 -45.57 1.72 27.01
C GLU A 782 -44.08 1.41 26.91
N PHE A 783 -43.22 2.38 27.23
CA PHE A 783 -41.77 2.21 27.22
C PHE A 783 -41.33 1.31 28.40
N LEU A 784 -41.92 1.51 29.57
CA LEU A 784 -41.71 0.65 30.74
C LEU A 784 -42.13 -0.81 30.45
N ALA A 785 -43.31 -1.01 29.87
CA ALA A 785 -43.80 -2.32 29.48
C ALA A 785 -42.94 -2.97 28.38
N ALA A 786 -42.50 -2.23 27.36
CA ALA A 786 -41.61 -2.74 26.32
C ALA A 786 -40.22 -3.12 26.86
N ARG A 787 -39.71 -2.35 27.84
CA ARG A 787 -38.46 -2.63 28.55
C ARG A 787 -38.53 -3.95 29.31
N GLU A 788 -39.60 -4.18 30.06
CA GLU A 788 -39.82 -5.41 30.83
C GLU A 788 -40.08 -6.62 29.92
N GLN A 789 -40.90 -6.46 28.89
CA GLN A 789 -41.17 -7.51 27.89
C GLN A 789 -39.90 -7.93 27.13
N LEU A 790 -38.96 -7.01 26.85
CA LEU A 790 -37.70 -7.39 26.22
C LEU A 790 -36.82 -8.21 27.18
N LEU A 791 -36.69 -7.79 28.45
CA LEU A 791 -35.92 -8.54 29.45
C LEU A 791 -36.48 -9.95 29.68
N ALA A 792 -37.81 -10.09 29.75
CA ALA A 792 -38.47 -11.39 29.81
C ALA A 792 -38.13 -12.24 28.57
N ARG A 793 -38.35 -11.71 27.36
CA ARG A 793 -38.05 -12.43 26.10
C ARG A 793 -36.60 -12.85 25.92
N ILE A 794 -35.63 -12.09 26.47
CA ILE A 794 -34.21 -12.48 26.47
C ILE A 794 -33.91 -13.51 27.58
N SER A 795 -34.58 -13.42 28.73
CA SER A 795 -34.32 -14.32 29.88
C SER A 795 -35.02 -15.68 29.75
N GLU A 796 -36.15 -15.75 29.05
CA GLU A 796 -36.90 -16.96 28.69
C GLU A 796 -36.39 -17.60 27.38
N TRP A 797 -35.42 -16.97 26.72
CA TRP A 797 -34.81 -17.52 25.51
C TRP A 797 -33.96 -18.76 25.84
N HIS A 798 -34.04 -19.76 24.97
CA HIS A 798 -33.20 -20.96 25.03
C HIS A 798 -32.82 -21.39 23.61
N ILE A 799 -31.63 -21.95 23.42
CA ILE A 799 -31.10 -22.31 22.09
C ILE A 799 -31.99 -23.28 21.32
N SER A 800 -32.73 -24.16 22.00
CA SER A 800 -33.70 -25.06 21.36
C SER A 800 -34.92 -24.36 20.73
N GLN A 801 -35.00 -23.03 20.80
CA GLN A 801 -35.96 -22.20 20.06
C GLN A 801 -35.42 -21.73 18.71
N GLU A 802 -34.12 -21.91 18.44
CA GLU A 802 -33.49 -21.60 17.15
C GLU A 802 -33.42 -22.87 16.30
N PRO A 803 -33.82 -22.84 15.01
CA PRO A 803 -33.96 -24.06 14.22
C PRO A 803 -32.65 -24.52 13.54
N LEU A 804 -31.64 -23.64 13.43
CA LEU A 804 -30.32 -23.88 12.84
C LEU A 804 -30.37 -24.53 11.44
N VAL A 805 -31.24 -23.98 10.58
CA VAL A 805 -31.61 -24.60 9.30
C VAL A 805 -30.49 -24.62 8.27
N SER A 806 -29.43 -23.83 8.46
CA SER A 806 -28.27 -23.80 7.55
C SER A 806 -27.35 -25.01 7.67
N PHE A 807 -27.44 -25.80 8.75
CA PHE A 807 -26.47 -26.86 9.04
C PHE A 807 -27.07 -28.27 8.92
N SER A 808 -26.26 -29.22 8.46
CA SER A 808 -26.66 -30.63 8.46
C SER A 808 -26.72 -31.17 9.89
N LYS A 809 -27.78 -31.94 10.19
CA LYS A 809 -27.92 -32.71 11.45
C LYS A 809 -26.91 -33.86 11.60
N SER A 810 -25.97 -34.00 10.65
CA SER A 810 -24.84 -34.93 10.71
C SER A 810 -23.51 -34.24 11.04
N ASP A 811 -23.47 -32.90 11.13
CA ASP A 811 -22.25 -32.14 11.47
C ASP A 811 -22.33 -31.67 12.93
N ASP A 812 -22.16 -32.62 13.85
CA ASP A 812 -22.20 -32.38 15.29
C ASP A 812 -21.13 -31.37 15.75
N ILE A 813 -20.02 -31.25 15.04
CA ILE A 813 -18.91 -30.35 15.40
C ILE A 813 -19.25 -28.91 15.04
N THR A 814 -19.69 -28.64 13.80
CA THR A 814 -20.13 -27.30 13.41
C THR A 814 -21.37 -26.90 14.19
N LEU A 815 -22.33 -27.82 14.42
CA LEU A 815 -23.51 -27.57 15.27
C LEU A 815 -23.13 -27.22 16.72
N LEU A 816 -22.10 -27.85 17.29
CA LEU A 816 -21.60 -27.50 18.62
C LEU A 816 -20.93 -26.11 18.64
N LEU A 817 -20.11 -25.79 17.63
CA LEU A 817 -19.45 -24.49 17.50
C LEU A 817 -20.47 -23.35 17.36
N ILE A 818 -21.39 -23.43 16.38
CA ILE A 818 -22.43 -22.40 16.19
C ILE A 818 -23.30 -22.26 17.45
N SER A 819 -23.59 -23.36 18.15
CA SER A 819 -24.32 -23.31 19.42
C SER A 819 -23.60 -22.49 20.49
N LYS A 820 -22.26 -22.57 20.58
CA LYS A 820 -21.47 -21.74 21.51
C LYS A 820 -21.46 -20.27 21.11
N HIS A 821 -21.35 -19.93 19.82
CA HIS A 821 -21.44 -18.54 19.35
C HIS A 821 -22.81 -17.91 19.66
N ILE A 822 -23.89 -18.64 19.37
CA ILE A 822 -25.27 -18.20 19.63
C ILE A 822 -25.51 -18.01 21.14
N LEU A 823 -25.00 -18.90 21.99
CA LEU A 823 -25.06 -18.74 23.45
C LEU A 823 -24.25 -17.51 23.94
N ALA A 824 -23.08 -17.25 23.35
CA ALA A 824 -22.27 -16.06 23.67
C ALA A 824 -23.01 -14.76 23.29
N PHE A 825 -23.66 -14.72 22.13
CA PHE A 825 -24.55 -13.61 21.74
C PHE A 825 -25.73 -13.46 22.71
N ALA A 826 -26.49 -14.52 23.00
CA ALA A 826 -27.63 -14.45 23.91
C ALA A 826 -27.24 -13.97 25.33
N THR A 827 -26.08 -14.41 25.83
CA THR A 827 -25.58 -14.02 27.15
C THR A 827 -25.05 -12.58 27.16
N SER A 828 -24.29 -12.16 26.14
CA SER A 828 -23.80 -10.78 26.02
C SER A 828 -24.91 -9.76 25.72
N ILE A 829 -26.00 -10.14 25.04
CA ILE A 829 -27.20 -9.32 24.90
C ILE A 829 -27.79 -8.95 26.28
N ARG A 830 -27.78 -9.87 27.26
CA ARG A 830 -28.21 -9.58 28.64
C ARG A 830 -27.27 -8.59 29.33
N ILE A 831 -25.96 -8.77 29.18
CA ILE A 831 -24.94 -7.83 29.70
C ILE A 831 -25.18 -6.44 29.10
N TYR A 832 -25.31 -6.33 27.78
CA TYR A 832 -25.55 -5.08 27.06
C TYR A 832 -26.86 -4.40 27.51
N TYR A 833 -27.95 -5.16 27.66
CA TYR A 833 -29.22 -4.66 28.18
C TYR A 833 -29.07 -4.08 29.60
N HIS A 834 -28.44 -4.82 30.52
CA HIS A 834 -28.26 -4.32 31.89
C HIS A 834 -27.32 -3.11 31.96
N THR A 835 -26.30 -3.09 31.09
CA THR A 835 -25.34 -1.97 30.95
C THR A 835 -25.98 -0.70 30.36
N ARG A 836 -27.00 -0.81 29.50
CA ARG A 836 -27.52 0.33 28.72
C ARG A 836 -28.99 0.71 28.97
N VAL A 837 -29.79 -0.12 29.63
CA VAL A 837 -31.25 0.05 29.75
C VAL A 837 -31.74 -0.03 31.19
N LEU A 838 -31.36 -1.09 31.92
CA LEU A 838 -31.80 -1.30 33.31
C LEU A 838 -30.78 -2.14 34.10
N PRO A 839 -29.99 -1.53 35.00
CA PRO A 839 -28.98 -2.23 35.79
C PRO A 839 -29.53 -3.43 36.57
N CYS A 840 -28.67 -4.43 36.74
CA CYS A 840 -28.87 -5.56 37.66
C CYS A 840 -27.85 -5.48 38.82
N ASP A 841 -27.92 -6.44 39.74
CA ASP A 841 -26.90 -6.63 40.76
C ASP A 841 -25.56 -7.12 40.18
N GLN A 842 -24.47 -6.83 40.89
CA GLN A 842 -23.12 -7.11 40.43
C GLN A 842 -22.82 -8.62 40.32
N ASP A 843 -23.42 -9.46 41.17
CA ASP A 843 -23.22 -10.91 41.13
C ASP A 843 -23.84 -11.53 39.87
N THR A 844 -25.07 -11.12 39.52
CA THR A 844 -25.72 -11.45 38.24
C THR A 844 -24.88 -10.96 37.05
N LEU A 845 -24.37 -9.72 37.09
CA LEU A 845 -23.55 -9.18 36.00
C LEU A 845 -22.26 -9.99 35.81
N GLN A 846 -21.52 -10.27 36.88
CA GLN A 846 -20.27 -11.05 36.79
C GLN A 846 -20.52 -12.53 36.45
N PHE A 847 -21.65 -13.12 36.86
CA PHE A 847 -22.06 -14.45 36.41
C PHE A 847 -22.25 -14.48 34.88
N LEU A 848 -22.94 -13.49 34.31
CA LEU A 848 -23.12 -13.39 32.86
C LEU A 848 -21.77 -13.20 32.14
N VAL A 849 -20.88 -12.34 32.64
CA VAL A 849 -19.53 -12.12 32.08
C VAL A 849 -18.74 -13.44 32.04
N ARG A 850 -18.71 -14.20 33.15
CA ARG A 850 -18.02 -15.51 33.21
C ARG A 850 -18.64 -16.54 32.28
N SER A 851 -19.96 -16.53 32.11
CA SER A 851 -20.64 -17.42 31.17
C SER A 851 -20.25 -17.13 29.70
N VAL A 852 -20.10 -15.87 29.31
CA VAL A 852 -19.56 -15.52 27.98
C VAL A 852 -18.10 -15.98 27.86
N ALA A 853 -17.26 -15.71 28.87
CA ALA A 853 -15.85 -16.12 28.86
C ALA A 853 -15.67 -17.63 28.69
N SER A 854 -16.50 -18.45 29.37
CA SER A 854 -16.53 -19.91 29.19
C SER A 854 -16.88 -20.27 27.75
N GLN A 855 -18.00 -19.75 27.23
CA GLN A 855 -18.48 -20.09 25.89
C GLN A 855 -17.47 -19.73 24.79
N LEU A 856 -16.80 -18.57 24.90
CA LEU A 856 -15.78 -18.10 23.95
C LEU A 856 -14.45 -18.86 24.07
N THR A 857 -14.04 -19.26 25.28
CA THR A 857 -12.83 -20.09 25.47
C THR A 857 -13.07 -21.53 24.98
N GLU A 858 -14.24 -22.09 25.28
CA GLU A 858 -14.64 -23.43 24.84
C GLU A 858 -14.67 -23.57 23.31
N ILE A 859 -15.01 -22.51 22.56
CA ILE A 859 -14.93 -22.52 21.09
C ILE A 859 -13.50 -22.83 20.62
N GLU A 860 -12.52 -22.09 21.12
CA GLU A 860 -11.12 -22.26 20.71
C GLU A 860 -10.54 -23.61 21.20
N ASP A 861 -10.96 -24.10 22.37
CA ASP A 861 -10.58 -25.43 22.87
C ASP A 861 -11.26 -26.57 22.08
N ILE A 862 -12.49 -26.37 21.57
CA ILE A 862 -13.14 -27.33 20.65
C ILE A 862 -12.38 -27.37 19.32
N LYS A 863 -12.11 -26.22 18.68
CA LYS A 863 -11.41 -26.15 17.39
C LYS A 863 -10.04 -26.85 17.44
N LYS A 864 -9.30 -26.67 18.55
CA LYS A 864 -8.02 -27.34 18.84
C LYS A 864 -8.16 -28.86 18.97
N ARG A 865 -9.21 -29.33 19.65
CA ARG A 865 -9.41 -30.77 19.95
C ARG A 865 -9.99 -31.58 18.79
N THR A 866 -10.70 -30.95 17.86
CA THR A 866 -11.35 -31.64 16.72
C THR A 866 -10.57 -31.56 15.41
N GLY A 867 -9.47 -30.78 15.36
CA GLY A 867 -8.74 -30.50 14.13
C GLY A 867 -9.39 -29.42 13.25
N TYR A 868 -10.48 -28.78 13.71
CA TYR A 868 -11.09 -27.63 13.01
C TYR A 868 -10.09 -26.49 12.79
N ASN A 869 -9.08 -26.38 13.66
CA ASN A 869 -7.91 -25.49 13.55
C ASN A 869 -7.15 -25.54 12.20
N VAL A 870 -7.33 -26.56 11.36
CA VAL A 870 -6.70 -26.61 10.02
C VAL A 870 -7.21 -25.48 9.11
N ILE A 871 -8.40 -24.91 9.39
CA ILE A 871 -8.91 -23.71 8.73
C ILE A 871 -9.17 -22.63 9.80
N PRO A 872 -8.44 -21.50 9.79
CA PRO A 872 -8.68 -20.43 10.75
C PRO A 872 -10.08 -19.83 10.54
N THR A 873 -10.83 -19.69 11.63
CA THR A 873 -12.21 -19.17 11.67
C THR A 873 -12.32 -18.26 12.89
N ALA A 874 -12.42 -16.94 12.70
CA ALA A 874 -12.39 -16.00 13.82
C ALA A 874 -13.75 -15.90 14.52
N THR A 875 -13.72 -15.82 15.84
CA THR A 875 -14.91 -15.62 16.66
C THR A 875 -15.34 -14.15 16.60
N ILE A 876 -16.58 -13.87 16.15
CA ILE A 876 -17.10 -12.49 16.06
C ILE A 876 -16.95 -11.76 17.40
N SER A 877 -16.33 -10.57 17.39
CA SER A 877 -15.76 -9.98 18.60
C SER A 877 -16.77 -9.30 19.54
N TRP A 878 -17.98 -8.96 19.07
CA TRP A 878 -19.01 -8.24 19.86
C TRP A 878 -19.30 -8.85 21.25
N PRO A 879 -19.56 -10.17 21.41
CA PRO A 879 -19.85 -10.74 22.72
C PRO A 879 -18.69 -10.61 23.70
N GLY A 880 -17.46 -10.80 23.20
CA GLY A 880 -16.23 -10.66 23.97
C GLY A 880 -15.96 -9.21 24.37
N PHE A 881 -16.17 -8.24 23.47
CA PHE A 881 -16.06 -6.82 23.78
C PHE A 881 -17.05 -6.37 24.85
N ILE A 882 -18.34 -6.70 24.71
CA ILE A 882 -19.37 -6.35 25.70
C ILE A 882 -19.09 -6.97 27.07
N ALA A 883 -18.68 -8.24 27.13
CA ALA A 883 -18.45 -8.94 28.39
C ALA A 883 -17.13 -8.53 29.06
N SER A 884 -16.03 -8.41 28.31
CA SER A 884 -14.72 -7.99 28.86
C SER A 884 -14.76 -6.54 29.37
N CYS A 885 -15.47 -5.63 28.71
CA CYS A 885 -15.72 -4.27 29.22
C CYS A 885 -16.48 -4.21 30.56
N GLN A 886 -17.11 -5.31 31.01
CA GLN A 886 -17.77 -5.41 32.33
C GLN A 886 -17.02 -6.34 33.31
N ALA A 887 -15.82 -6.81 32.97
CA ALA A 887 -15.09 -7.78 33.78
C ALA A 887 -14.47 -7.20 35.06
N SER A 888 -14.83 -7.76 36.21
CA SER A 888 -14.18 -7.46 37.48
C SER A 888 -12.70 -7.88 37.47
N ALA A 889 -11.88 -7.27 38.33
CA ALA A 889 -10.42 -7.47 38.34
C ALA A 889 -9.98 -8.94 38.43
N SER A 890 -10.75 -9.82 39.06
CA SER A 890 -10.49 -11.27 39.12
C SER A 890 -10.66 -12.00 37.79
N ASP A 891 -11.50 -11.49 36.89
CA ASP A 891 -11.85 -12.13 35.62
C ASP A 891 -11.06 -11.57 34.43
N ARG A 892 -10.47 -10.38 34.58
CA ARG A 892 -9.61 -9.74 33.57
C ARG A 892 -8.49 -10.64 33.02
N PRO A 893 -7.81 -11.53 33.80
CA PRO A 893 -6.78 -12.42 33.25
C PRO A 893 -7.30 -13.42 32.21
N VAL A 894 -8.55 -13.90 32.36
CA VAL A 894 -9.19 -14.81 31.38
C VAL A 894 -9.44 -14.06 30.07
N TRP A 895 -9.97 -12.84 30.18
CA TRP A 895 -10.18 -11.95 29.03
C TRP A 895 -8.88 -11.54 28.35
N ALA A 896 -7.82 -11.28 29.10
CA ALA A 896 -6.50 -11.00 28.54
C ALA A 896 -5.94 -12.19 27.76
N LYS A 897 -6.11 -13.44 28.25
CA LYS A 897 -5.73 -14.64 27.48
C LYS A 897 -6.53 -14.72 26.17
N TRP A 898 -7.85 -14.54 26.23
CA TRP A 898 -8.72 -14.62 25.05
C TRP A 898 -8.41 -13.51 24.01
N TRP A 899 -8.25 -12.26 24.43
CA TRP A 899 -7.92 -11.16 23.51
C TRP A 899 -6.54 -11.33 22.85
N ASN A 900 -5.53 -11.84 23.56
CA ASN A 900 -4.24 -12.16 22.94
C ASN A 900 -4.38 -13.28 21.90
N GLN A 901 -5.18 -14.32 22.17
CA GLN A 901 -5.50 -15.35 21.17
C GLN A 901 -6.27 -14.78 19.97
N MET A 902 -7.16 -13.82 20.19
CA MET A 902 -7.87 -13.16 19.08
C MET A 902 -6.93 -12.37 18.16
N LEU A 903 -5.81 -11.83 18.66
CA LEU A 903 -4.80 -11.16 17.81
C LEU A 903 -4.10 -12.13 16.84
N GLU A 904 -4.04 -13.42 17.15
CA GLU A 904 -3.44 -14.46 16.29
C GLU A 904 -4.22 -14.60 14.95
N TYR A 905 -5.49 -14.21 14.91
CA TYR A 905 -6.32 -14.15 13.70
C TYR A 905 -6.00 -12.97 12.76
N ARG A 906 -5.07 -12.05 13.11
CA ARG A 906 -4.55 -10.96 12.26
C ARG A 906 -5.56 -9.93 11.72
N ILE A 907 -6.79 -9.90 12.23
CA ILE A 907 -7.79 -8.87 11.89
C ILE A 907 -7.44 -7.57 12.63
N GLY A 908 -7.01 -6.53 11.90
CA GLY A 908 -6.41 -5.31 12.50
C GLY A 908 -7.26 -4.64 13.57
N ASN A 909 -8.58 -4.59 13.38
CA ASN A 909 -9.55 -4.01 14.32
C ASN A 909 -9.47 -4.60 15.75
N ILE A 910 -9.10 -5.88 15.89
CA ILE A 910 -9.00 -6.58 17.20
C ILE A 910 -8.03 -5.86 18.14
N SER A 911 -6.94 -5.29 17.62
CA SER A 911 -5.97 -4.52 18.41
C SER A 911 -6.58 -3.25 19.02
N ASN A 912 -7.40 -2.54 18.23
CA ASN A 912 -8.10 -1.34 18.70
C ASN A 912 -9.24 -1.67 19.68
N LEU A 913 -9.98 -2.76 19.46
CA LEU A 913 -10.98 -3.25 20.43
C LEU A 913 -10.34 -3.63 21.77
N TRP A 914 -9.22 -4.35 21.74
CA TRP A 914 -8.48 -4.75 22.94
C TRP A 914 -7.92 -3.54 23.70
N THR A 915 -7.39 -2.55 22.99
CA THR A 915 -6.95 -1.27 23.56
C THR A 915 -8.10 -0.56 24.30
N VAL A 916 -9.29 -0.50 23.71
CA VAL A 916 -10.48 0.11 24.34
C VAL A 916 -10.92 -0.67 25.60
N VAL A 917 -10.81 -2.00 25.61
CA VAL A 917 -11.08 -2.82 26.81
C VAL A 917 -10.07 -2.52 27.93
N GLN A 918 -8.78 -2.41 27.60
CA GLN A 918 -7.73 -2.06 28.57
C GLN A 918 -7.94 -0.66 29.16
N GLU A 919 -8.25 0.34 28.33
CA GLU A 919 -8.60 1.70 28.76
C GLU A 919 -9.88 1.73 29.61
N THR A 920 -10.86 0.85 29.31
CA THR A 920 -12.08 0.69 30.10
C THR A 920 -11.76 0.16 31.51
N TRP A 921 -10.85 -0.82 31.64
CA TRP A 921 -10.40 -1.33 32.93
C TRP A 921 -9.62 -0.29 33.73
N ALA A 922 -8.72 0.47 33.08
CA ALA A 922 -7.99 1.56 33.73
C ALA A 922 -8.92 2.68 34.23
N LEU A 923 -10.05 2.93 33.53
CA LEU A 923 -11.05 3.89 33.96
C LEU A 923 -11.90 3.37 35.13
N GLN A 924 -12.28 2.08 35.13
CA GLN A 924 -12.95 1.44 36.27
C GLN A 924 -12.13 1.54 37.55
N ASP A 925 -10.82 1.31 37.46
CA ASP A 925 -9.89 1.34 38.60
C ASP A 925 -9.63 2.77 39.13
N SER A 926 -10.23 3.80 38.53
CA SER A 926 -10.13 5.22 38.93
C SER A 926 -11.36 5.76 39.67
N GLU A 927 -12.40 4.94 39.89
CA GLU A 927 -13.65 5.26 40.62
C GLU A 927 -14.44 6.51 40.14
N LEU A 928 -14.20 6.97 38.90
CA LEU A 928 -14.96 8.06 38.27
C LEU A 928 -16.31 7.57 37.73
N ASP A 929 -17.38 7.68 38.53
CA ASP A 929 -18.76 7.38 38.10
C ASP A 929 -19.46 8.59 37.44
N ASP A 930 -19.52 8.56 36.10
CA ASP A 930 -20.28 9.51 35.26
C ASP A 930 -21.74 9.05 35.00
N GLY A 931 -22.21 7.95 35.62
CA GLY A 931 -23.55 7.38 35.39
C GLY A 931 -23.75 6.73 34.00
N GLU A 932 -22.67 6.55 33.25
CA GLU A 932 -22.60 5.92 31.93
C GLU A 932 -21.61 4.75 31.93
N PRO A 933 -21.72 3.79 30.99
CA PRO A 933 -20.76 2.70 30.88
C PRO A 933 -19.36 3.22 30.55
N TYR A 934 -18.36 2.80 31.34
CA TYR A 934 -16.95 3.18 31.19
C TYR A 934 -16.43 3.07 29.74
N TRP A 935 -16.81 2.02 28.99
CA TRP A 935 -16.40 1.85 27.60
C TRP A 935 -16.99 2.92 26.65
N ALA A 936 -18.19 3.43 26.92
CA ALA A 936 -18.78 4.52 26.15
C ALA A 936 -18.08 5.85 26.46
N VAL A 937 -17.65 6.06 27.71
CA VAL A 937 -16.82 7.20 28.11
C VAL A 937 -15.45 7.14 27.41
N VAL A 938 -14.81 5.97 27.34
CA VAL A 938 -13.56 5.75 26.60
C VAL A 938 -13.72 6.06 25.11
N LEU A 939 -14.73 5.49 24.44
CA LEU A 939 -14.98 5.76 23.01
C LEU A 939 -15.25 7.25 22.75
N ARG A 940 -15.99 7.94 23.63
CA ARG A 940 -16.22 9.38 23.53
C ARG A 940 -14.93 10.19 23.70
N ARG A 941 -14.04 9.81 24.63
CA ARG A 941 -12.74 10.46 24.85
C ARG A 941 -11.78 10.26 23.66
N ARG A 942 -11.84 9.10 22.98
CA ARG A 942 -11.05 8.82 21.77
C ARG A 942 -11.58 9.50 20.51
N GLY A 943 -12.90 9.79 20.46
CA GLY A 943 -13.58 10.27 19.24
C GLY A 943 -13.71 9.22 18.12
N THR A 944 -13.26 7.99 18.36
CA THR A 944 -13.23 6.89 17.37
C THR A 944 -14.53 6.09 17.37
N ARG A 945 -15.15 5.90 16.20
CA ARG A 945 -16.16 4.86 16.00
C ARG A 945 -15.48 3.49 15.87
N ILE A 946 -16.11 2.46 16.41
CA ILE A 946 -15.65 1.07 16.29
C ILE A 946 -16.80 0.16 15.83
N LEU A 947 -16.44 -0.96 15.21
CA LEU A 947 -17.35 -2.07 14.92
C LEU A 947 -16.72 -3.31 15.57
N ALA A 948 -17.30 -3.81 16.66
CA ALA A 948 -16.86 -5.07 17.23
C ALA A 948 -17.42 -6.22 16.39
N ILE A 949 -16.73 -6.51 15.29
CA ILE A 949 -16.89 -7.71 14.46
C ILE A 949 -15.68 -8.61 14.66
#